data_AF-A0A0X3TI18-F1
#
_entry.id   AF-A0A0X3TI18-F1
#
_cell.length_a   1.000
_cell.length_b   1.000
_cell.length_c   1.000
_cell.angle_alpha   90.00
_cell.angle_beta   90.00
_cell.angle_gamma   90.00
#
_symmetry.space_group_name_H-M   'P 1'
#
loop_
_entity.id
_entity.type
_entity.pdbx_description
1 polymer ?
#
loop_
_entity_poly.entity_id
_entity_poly.type
_entity_poly.pdbx_seq_one_letter_code
_entity_poly.pdbx_strand_id
1 'polypeptide(L)'
;MLGKVVDPAIENAIVKMCRIDSPSMCLTQKTLTNAVGGYSLQVPGDTDLTAHSIVSIGGSDTETGESLGRMALSSPLAFSENGMLYVTPVTTLVSNYMMSQSVDVETARAAIASQLNLSESILDDSTESSASLMKTGLMLTQVGLNRTEGLSGLTVNNGDLDALIDSQVSDATVRAKLKETNRYIQAATTVSGAVNAFVVHKAVLESAFLNSADLSDATTSSNAEKITEKVLQILSDNGVSQANRAQAQLILSKLDSSLDVTDAGMTIPEPDLSGVNLAAVVVDNLLNNEQPLAEALSGDSDSKRAYYFASSASYLAQSETIVADVTDVDTMEDVYVALAEAYLKNGEPELALQYANRKLFKPISEAEISEAIASHYIDNNEELETAEALLDKGLELLKSYLESKGYASVKSSDMVLFRNYYVDYTKLGATAKAEAVTAYMLSMVDGFGDNSTPFMAYVFGLTEAAEAYADNGQIALARSTLQTAYDIALQTPPNKKATYPDTPSKWYYQIKIYSMAAIMDVYYWHLNDAGQALSLADEIKSIRANDGIAGNIKTSGGIDYDATVYYTDSKVSNNIIPILADYGYSKADISEVIGTIGRDTYIANGWANYAKAYAKTDIDGALQIISDEMTASVFGSDYSRDVVKALTYNGVAKDTDYMAQYLIDGGYNASALKAIDAAKVALDQAVSEGIESAATASTSYSDRARYYVNYGYAKLANLYYFAGAPESTVNETMDLAVAIATNADNAPENAKVSEPYHQAYALTYIARHYLQMGMTDKGIEYAEMALEYAEKIEDLANREKRLATLATILNDEGYSTLAVSTKVTDAIYALATGTAMVVSDSAQEDYVARAEILGGSYNSSLHAFTSNLAYNYVEVNNPAKAQNAVNALIGVAGNIANEDDRIKFYKAVVYGYALLNQVELAKSFAVTNIPKAVHNAHYLDSLVILSTALADYDAFETCEVATVDFDEDGKPDFYDYGATNDQIAACGLTLDDDSDGDGVIDSNDLTPFYAGSY
;
A
#
# COMPACT_ATOMS: atom_id res chain seq x y z
N MET A 1 9.88 32.25 31.59
CA MET A 1 10.85 31.33 32.20
C MET A 1 11.48 30.54 31.07
N LEU A 2 12.81 30.44 31.05
CA LEU A 2 13.54 29.71 30.01
C LEU A 2 14.11 28.42 30.61
N GLY A 3 14.30 27.40 29.79
CA GLY A 3 14.95 26.18 30.23
C GLY A 3 15.27 25.24 29.08
N LYS A 4 15.81 24.07 29.44
CA LYS A 4 16.04 22.98 28.49
C LYS A 4 15.59 21.63 29.05
N VAL A 5 15.09 20.75 28.20
CA VAL A 5 14.90 19.32 28.49
C VAL A 5 16.09 18.58 27.89
N VAL A 6 16.89 17.91 28.74
CA VAL A 6 18.18 17.33 28.36
C VAL A 6 18.42 15.97 28.99
N ASP A 7 18.65 15.00 28.12
CA ASP A 7 19.34 13.72 28.26
C ASP A 7 19.62 13.11 26.87
N PRO A 8 20.76 13.46 26.21
CA PRO A 8 21.03 14.69 25.45
C PRO A 8 19.86 15.60 25.02
N ALA A 9 20.05 16.61 24.17
CA ALA A 9 18.97 17.53 23.81
C ALA A 9 17.69 16.80 23.32
N ILE A 10 16.57 17.00 24.02
CA ILE A 10 15.28 16.37 23.67
C ILE A 10 14.41 17.39 22.96
N GLU A 11 14.12 17.16 21.68
CA GLU A 11 13.24 17.99 20.87
C GLU A 11 11.79 17.51 20.92
N ASN A 12 10.85 18.42 20.62
CA ASN A 12 9.42 18.14 20.53
C ASN A 12 8.79 17.56 21.82
N ALA A 13 9.43 17.76 22.98
CA ALA A 13 8.86 17.39 24.27
C ALA A 13 7.84 18.42 24.71
N ILE A 14 6.66 17.97 25.18
CA ILE A 14 5.63 18.86 25.71
C ILE A 14 6.04 19.33 27.09
N VAL A 15 6.29 20.63 27.25
CA VAL A 15 6.67 21.25 28.52
C VAL A 15 5.52 22.06 29.11
N LYS A 16 5.25 21.85 30.40
CA LYS A 16 4.24 22.55 31.19
C LYS A 16 4.74 22.82 32.61
N MET A 17 4.21 23.84 33.25
CA MET A 17 4.38 24.03 34.69
C MET A 17 3.17 23.46 35.42
N CYS A 18 3.40 22.46 36.27
CA CYS A 18 2.33 21.75 36.98
C CYS A 18 2.61 21.67 38.48
N ARG A 19 1.54 21.47 39.26
CA ARG A 19 1.67 21.27 40.70
C ARG A 19 2.44 19.99 41.00
N ILE A 20 3.36 20.08 41.95
CA ILE A 20 4.16 18.95 42.44
C ILE A 20 3.24 17.87 43.02
N ASP A 21 2.21 18.24 43.80
CA ASP A 21 1.28 17.30 44.44
C ASP A 21 0.11 16.85 43.54
N SER A 22 -0.03 17.43 42.35
CA SER A 22 -1.06 17.06 41.36
C SER A 22 -0.57 17.41 39.95
N PRO A 23 0.26 16.54 39.33
CA PRO A 23 0.87 16.81 38.01
C PRO A 23 -0.14 17.01 36.87
N SER A 24 -1.41 16.63 37.06
CA SER A 24 -2.51 16.90 36.13
C SER A 24 -3.07 18.34 36.22
N MET A 25 -2.68 19.11 37.24
CA MET A 25 -3.07 20.49 37.44
C MET A 25 -1.93 21.42 37.01
N CYS A 26 -1.98 21.87 35.75
CA CYS A 26 -0.97 22.73 35.16
C CYS A 26 -1.43 24.19 35.09
N LEU A 27 -0.50 25.11 35.39
CA LEU A 27 -0.71 26.56 35.40
C LEU A 27 -0.47 27.22 34.04
N THR A 28 0.37 26.62 33.20
CA THR A 28 0.77 27.19 31.92
C THR A 28 0.17 26.41 30.76
N GLN A 29 0.06 27.08 29.61
CA GLN A 29 -0.15 26.39 28.34
C GLN A 29 1.05 25.48 28.02
N LYS A 30 0.84 24.53 27.10
CA LYS A 30 1.90 23.66 26.58
C LYS A 30 2.85 24.47 25.68
N THR A 31 4.12 24.13 25.70
CA THR A 31 5.12 24.55 24.69
C THR A 31 5.95 23.33 24.31
N LEU A 32 6.54 23.30 23.12
CA LEU A 32 7.48 22.25 22.72
C LEU A 32 8.93 22.68 22.91
N THR A 33 9.81 21.71 23.08
CA THR A 33 11.26 21.93 23.04
C THR A 33 11.77 22.01 21.60
N ASN A 34 12.75 22.88 21.35
CA ASN A 34 13.44 22.95 20.07
C ASN A 34 14.57 21.90 19.95
N ALA A 35 15.28 21.88 18.81
CA ALA A 35 16.38 20.95 18.50
C ALA A 35 17.56 20.95 19.50
N VAL A 36 17.70 21.99 20.35
CA VAL A 36 18.71 22.03 21.43
C VAL A 36 18.09 21.82 22.81
N GLY A 37 16.89 21.24 22.85
CA GLY A 37 16.08 20.97 24.03
C GLY A 37 15.44 22.20 24.67
N GLY A 38 15.57 23.39 24.08
CA GLY A 38 15.18 24.66 24.69
C GLY A 38 13.67 24.92 24.67
N TYR A 39 13.14 25.49 25.75
CA TYR A 39 11.74 25.91 25.88
C TYR A 39 11.60 27.29 26.52
N SER A 40 10.44 27.93 26.31
CA SER A 40 10.05 29.19 26.94
C SER A 40 8.61 29.12 27.44
N LEU A 41 8.39 29.45 28.71
CA LEU A 41 7.06 29.46 29.34
C LEU A 41 6.71 30.84 29.89
N GLN A 42 5.51 31.34 29.56
CA GLN A 42 4.94 32.51 30.21
C GLN A 42 4.35 32.12 31.57
N VAL A 43 4.72 32.85 32.61
CA VAL A 43 4.31 32.57 34.00
C VAL A 43 3.63 33.79 34.59
N PRO A 44 2.42 33.67 35.18
CA PRO A 44 1.73 34.82 35.76
C PRO A 44 2.50 35.40 36.96
N GLY A 45 2.80 36.70 36.91
CA GLY A 45 3.77 37.36 37.80
C GLY A 45 3.45 37.36 39.31
N ASP A 46 2.20 37.14 39.70
CA ASP A 46 1.75 37.21 41.11
C ASP A 46 1.40 35.83 41.72
N THR A 47 1.79 34.71 41.09
CA THR A 47 1.43 33.36 41.54
C THR A 47 2.47 32.77 42.49
N ASP A 48 2.03 32.13 43.58
CA ASP A 48 2.92 31.34 44.44
C ASP A 48 3.33 30.03 43.72
N LEU A 49 4.60 29.97 43.32
CA LEU A 49 5.16 28.86 42.56
C LEU A 49 5.85 27.81 43.44
N THR A 50 5.83 27.95 44.77
CA THR A 50 6.57 27.04 45.68
C THR A 50 6.11 25.58 45.59
N ALA A 51 4.86 25.33 45.20
CA ALA A 51 4.30 24.00 44.99
C ALA A 51 4.33 23.53 43.51
N HIS A 52 5.10 24.17 42.63
CA HIS A 52 5.11 23.88 41.20
C HIS A 52 6.48 23.38 40.72
N SER A 53 6.44 22.57 39.66
CA SER A 53 7.60 22.04 38.93
C SER A 53 7.36 22.19 37.44
N ILE A 54 8.45 22.24 36.67
CA ILE A 54 8.35 22.03 35.22
C ILE A 54 8.25 20.53 34.99
N VAL A 55 7.34 20.13 34.12
CA VAL A 55 7.14 18.76 33.67
C VAL A 55 7.26 18.76 32.16
N SER A 56 8.09 17.87 31.61
CA SER A 56 8.12 17.55 30.19
C SER A 56 7.57 16.15 29.94
N ILE A 57 6.92 15.93 28.79
CA ILE A 57 6.35 14.63 28.40
C ILE A 57 6.75 14.34 26.95
N GLY A 58 7.30 13.15 26.72
CA GLY A 58 7.69 12.68 25.39
C GLY A 58 8.87 13.45 24.79
N GLY A 59 8.86 13.59 23.47
CA GLY A 59 9.96 14.13 22.68
C GLY A 59 10.95 13.06 22.21
N SER A 60 11.90 13.48 21.38
CA SER A 60 12.95 12.63 20.82
C SER A 60 14.31 13.18 21.19
N ASP A 61 15.21 12.31 21.61
CA ASP A 61 16.61 12.66 21.82
C ASP A 61 17.30 12.86 20.47
N THR A 62 17.78 14.08 20.23
CA THR A 62 18.40 14.50 18.97
C THR A 62 19.77 13.88 18.70
N GLU A 63 20.44 13.37 19.73
CA GLU A 63 21.75 12.74 19.60
C GLU A 63 21.63 11.21 19.55
N THR A 64 20.79 10.61 20.42
CA THR A 64 20.64 9.15 20.47
C THR A 64 19.55 8.58 19.56
N GLY A 65 18.59 9.41 19.14
CA GLY A 65 17.42 9.00 18.37
C GLY A 65 16.35 8.27 19.20
N GLU A 66 16.46 8.26 20.52
CA GLU A 66 15.48 7.62 21.39
C GLU A 66 14.19 8.44 21.52
N SER A 67 13.04 7.82 21.23
CA SER A 67 11.73 8.40 21.53
C SER A 67 11.38 8.19 23.00
N LEU A 68 11.05 9.28 23.70
CA LEU A 68 10.65 9.23 25.10
C LEU A 68 9.18 8.80 25.27
N GLY A 69 8.42 8.69 24.18
CA GLY A 69 7.02 8.24 24.20
C GLY A 69 6.15 9.01 25.19
N ARG A 70 5.62 8.32 26.21
CA ARG A 70 4.79 8.93 27.27
C ARG A 70 5.55 9.19 28.58
N MET A 71 6.88 9.00 28.59
CA MET A 71 7.68 9.24 29.79
C MET A 71 7.64 10.71 30.17
N ALA A 72 7.44 10.98 31.46
CA ALA A 72 7.45 12.32 32.00
C ALA A 72 8.78 12.59 32.73
N LEU A 73 9.42 13.70 32.40
CA LEU A 73 10.53 14.25 33.17
C LEU A 73 10.06 15.49 33.93
N SER A 74 10.75 15.86 35.00
CA SER A 74 10.41 17.06 35.76
C SER A 74 11.61 17.71 36.43
N SER A 75 11.46 18.99 36.79
CA SER A 75 12.47 19.73 37.54
C SER A 75 11.82 20.69 38.55
N PRO A 76 12.28 20.71 39.81
CA PRO A 76 11.84 21.70 40.79
C PRO A 76 12.24 23.12 40.37
N LEU A 77 11.34 24.08 40.53
CA LEU A 77 11.62 25.48 40.15
C LEU A 77 12.76 26.12 40.94
N ALA A 78 13.09 25.58 42.12
CA ALA A 78 14.21 26.02 42.94
C ALA A 78 15.58 25.81 42.27
N PHE A 79 15.66 24.95 41.25
CA PHE A 79 16.87 24.73 40.44
C PHE A 79 17.06 25.78 39.34
N SER A 80 16.19 26.79 39.24
CA SER A 80 16.39 27.85 38.26
C SER A 80 17.54 28.77 38.69
N GLU A 81 18.64 28.72 37.95
CA GLU A 81 19.76 29.65 38.10
C GLU A 81 19.84 30.59 36.89
N ASN A 82 19.98 31.91 37.15
CA ASN A 82 20.06 32.94 36.11
C ASN A 82 18.92 32.92 35.08
N GLY A 83 17.76 32.36 35.44
CA GLY A 83 16.58 32.27 34.56
C GLY A 83 16.57 31.08 33.61
N MET A 84 17.53 30.15 33.72
CA MET A 84 17.55 28.86 33.03
C MET A 84 17.23 27.72 33.99
N LEU A 85 16.48 26.73 33.53
CA LEU A 85 16.13 25.52 34.29
C LEU A 85 16.37 24.29 33.41
N TYR A 86 17.02 23.26 33.94
CA TYR A 86 17.21 21.99 33.24
C TYR A 86 16.21 20.95 33.75
N VAL A 87 15.59 20.24 32.81
CA VAL A 87 14.68 19.11 33.06
C VAL A 87 15.37 17.85 32.56
N THR A 88 15.76 16.99 33.49
CA THR A 88 16.56 15.78 33.22
C THR A 88 15.98 14.57 33.96
N PRO A 89 16.38 13.34 33.62
CA PRO A 89 16.03 12.15 34.40
C PRO A 89 16.42 12.28 35.87
N VAL A 90 17.54 12.97 36.16
CA VAL A 90 18.04 13.13 37.53
C VAL A 90 17.24 14.18 38.31
N THR A 91 16.90 15.33 37.71
CA THR A 91 16.01 16.31 38.37
C THR A 91 14.62 15.72 38.61
N THR A 92 14.19 14.77 37.76
CA THR A 92 12.92 14.04 37.93
C THR A 92 12.93 13.18 39.19
N LEU A 93 14.04 12.49 39.47
CA LEU A 93 14.19 11.74 40.72
C LEU A 93 14.16 12.64 41.95
N VAL A 94 14.73 13.85 41.87
CA VAL A 94 14.64 14.85 42.95
C VAL A 94 13.18 15.24 43.19
N SER A 95 12.44 15.61 42.14
CA SER A 95 11.00 15.93 42.23
C SER A 95 10.20 14.79 42.86
N ASN A 96 10.42 13.56 42.42
CA ASN A 96 9.74 12.36 42.93
C ASN A 96 10.09 12.10 44.42
N TYR A 97 11.33 12.36 44.83
CA TYR A 97 11.75 12.24 46.23
C TYR A 97 11.10 13.29 47.12
N MET A 98 11.07 14.56 46.66
CA MET A 98 10.35 15.64 47.36
C MET A 98 8.89 15.28 47.58
N MET A 99 8.22 14.75 46.56
CA MET A 99 6.82 14.31 46.62
C MET A 99 6.61 13.14 47.59
N SER A 100 7.42 12.09 47.46
CA SER A 100 7.22 10.85 48.22
C SER A 100 7.57 10.98 49.70
N GLN A 101 8.56 11.82 50.04
CA GLN A 101 9.02 12.00 51.42
C GLN A 101 8.51 13.30 52.06
N SER A 102 7.85 14.17 51.30
CA SER A 102 7.40 15.50 51.75
C SER A 102 8.54 16.35 52.35
N VAL A 103 9.68 16.40 51.65
CA VAL A 103 10.89 17.14 52.06
C VAL A 103 11.20 18.31 51.11
N ASP A 104 12.04 19.24 51.56
CA ASP A 104 12.52 20.34 50.72
C ASP A 104 13.52 19.89 49.64
N VAL A 105 13.77 20.78 48.67
CA VAL A 105 14.62 20.50 47.50
C VAL A 105 16.07 20.19 47.87
N GLU A 106 16.63 20.84 48.89
CA GLU A 106 18.02 20.62 49.31
C GLU A 106 18.20 19.24 49.95
N THR A 107 17.23 18.83 50.79
CA THR A 107 17.21 17.50 51.39
C THR A 107 17.04 16.42 50.33
N ALA A 108 16.15 16.63 49.35
CA ALA A 108 15.96 15.71 48.24
C ALA A 108 17.21 15.63 47.33
N ARG A 109 17.83 16.77 47.01
CA ARG A 109 19.06 16.86 46.22
C ARG A 109 20.19 16.07 46.87
N ALA A 110 20.45 16.28 48.16
CA ALA A 110 21.48 15.53 48.89
C ALA A 110 21.20 14.02 48.94
N ALA A 111 19.93 13.63 49.12
CA ALA A 111 19.52 12.23 49.12
C ALA A 111 19.72 11.56 47.75
N ILE A 112 19.30 12.21 46.67
CA ILE A 112 19.45 11.68 45.30
C ILE A 112 20.91 11.67 44.86
N ALA A 113 21.71 12.68 45.21
CA ALA A 113 23.13 12.71 44.91
C ALA A 113 23.87 11.53 45.56
N SER A 114 23.56 11.26 46.84
CA SER A 114 24.08 10.10 47.57
C SER A 114 23.61 8.76 46.95
N GLN A 115 22.34 8.65 46.60
CA GLN A 115 21.77 7.47 45.94
C GLN A 115 22.42 7.15 44.59
N LEU A 116 22.70 8.16 43.78
CA LEU A 116 23.31 8.02 42.46
C LEU A 116 24.85 8.02 42.50
N ASN A 117 25.46 8.26 43.66
CA ASN A 117 26.90 8.48 43.81
C ASN A 117 27.42 9.62 42.87
N LEU A 118 26.66 10.70 42.80
CA LEU A 118 26.97 11.92 42.04
C LEU A 118 27.29 13.08 42.98
N SER A 119 27.97 14.11 42.48
CA SER A 119 28.17 15.34 43.24
C SER A 119 26.87 16.14 43.31
N GLU A 120 26.51 16.67 44.49
CA GLU A 120 25.30 17.49 44.63
C GLU A 120 25.26 18.66 43.64
N SER A 121 26.42 19.27 43.34
CA SER A 121 26.52 20.49 42.52
C SER A 121 26.24 20.30 41.03
N ILE A 122 26.03 19.07 40.55
CA ILE A 122 25.76 18.78 39.13
C ILE A 122 24.33 18.28 38.87
N LEU A 123 23.54 18.01 39.91
CA LEU A 123 22.20 17.37 39.75
C LEU A 123 21.17 18.24 39.01
N ASP A 124 21.35 19.55 39.05
CA ASP A 124 20.50 20.59 38.47
C ASP A 124 21.12 21.23 37.22
N ASP A 125 22.24 20.70 36.75
CA ASP A 125 22.94 21.16 35.54
C ASP A 125 22.46 20.39 34.30
N SER A 126 22.90 20.83 33.12
CA SER A 126 22.73 20.06 31.88
C SER A 126 23.39 18.70 31.98
N THR A 127 22.78 17.64 31.47
CA THR A 127 23.40 16.31 31.38
C THR A 127 24.74 16.33 30.63
N GLU A 128 24.91 17.29 29.71
CA GLU A 128 26.13 17.56 28.95
C GLU A 128 27.27 18.19 29.77
N SER A 129 27.05 18.55 31.04
CA SER A 129 28.07 19.22 31.85
C SER A 129 29.12 18.26 32.41
N SER A 130 28.78 16.97 32.55
CA SER A 130 29.72 15.95 33.02
C SER A 130 29.42 14.57 32.45
N ALA A 131 30.48 13.81 32.16
CA ALA A 131 30.33 12.44 31.68
C ALA A 131 29.59 11.54 32.69
N SER A 132 29.77 11.76 34.00
CA SER A 132 29.05 11.01 35.04
C SER A 132 27.55 11.25 35.00
N LEU A 133 27.13 12.51 34.80
CA LEU A 133 25.71 12.86 34.73
C LEU A 133 25.06 12.32 33.46
N MET A 134 25.73 12.47 32.31
CA MET A 134 25.29 11.91 31.03
C MET A 134 25.08 10.39 31.10
N LYS A 135 26.06 9.65 31.63
CA LYS A 135 25.97 8.18 31.76
C LYS A 135 24.80 7.74 32.64
N THR A 136 24.59 8.42 33.77
CA THR A 136 23.48 8.14 34.67
C THR A 136 22.13 8.52 34.04
N GLY A 137 22.06 9.66 33.34
CA GLY A 137 20.87 10.11 32.62
C GLY A 137 20.38 9.09 31.60
N LEU A 138 21.24 8.73 30.64
CA LEU A 138 20.95 7.77 29.57
C LEU A 138 20.39 6.45 30.13
N MET A 139 20.99 5.92 31.19
CA MET A 139 20.54 4.66 31.79
C MET A 139 19.23 4.80 32.56
N LEU A 140 19.00 5.92 33.24
CA LEU A 140 17.72 6.17 33.91
C LEU A 140 16.60 6.27 32.89
N THR A 141 16.81 6.99 31.78
CA THR A 141 15.89 7.08 30.64
C THR A 141 15.53 5.69 30.12
N GLN A 142 16.52 4.84 29.84
CA GLN A 142 16.25 3.48 29.35
C GLN A 142 15.49 2.61 30.38
N VAL A 143 15.81 2.71 31.67
CA VAL A 143 15.04 2.02 32.72
C VAL A 143 13.61 2.56 32.77
N GLY A 144 13.41 3.87 32.65
CA GLY A 144 12.11 4.51 32.64
C GLY A 144 11.24 4.08 31.45
N LEU A 145 11.80 4.00 30.25
CA LEU A 145 11.10 3.57 29.04
C LEU A 145 10.64 2.12 29.09
N ASN A 146 11.32 1.29 29.88
CA ASN A 146 10.98 -0.12 30.08
C ASN A 146 10.08 -0.36 31.30
N ARG A 147 9.44 0.70 31.85
CA ARG A 147 8.52 0.65 32.99
C ARG A 147 7.21 1.34 32.70
N THR A 148 6.13 0.82 33.28
CA THR A 148 4.79 1.45 33.20
C THR A 148 4.72 2.78 33.96
N GLU A 149 5.50 2.92 35.05
CA GLU A 149 5.51 4.12 35.90
C GLU A 149 6.59 5.15 35.50
N GLY A 150 7.27 4.95 34.36
CA GLY A 150 8.38 5.80 33.93
C GLY A 150 9.50 5.85 34.98
N LEU A 151 9.90 7.06 35.39
CA LEU A 151 10.90 7.27 36.46
C LEU A 151 10.31 7.33 37.87
N SER A 152 8.99 7.21 38.01
CA SER A 152 8.34 7.30 39.32
C SER A 152 8.75 6.15 40.24
N GLY A 153 9.02 6.47 41.51
CA GLY A 153 9.37 5.51 42.55
C GLY A 153 10.74 4.81 42.41
N LEU A 154 11.60 5.23 41.49
CA LEU A 154 12.95 4.66 41.38
C LEU A 154 13.82 5.03 42.59
N THR A 155 14.62 4.07 43.05
CA THR A 155 15.63 4.27 44.10
C THR A 155 16.90 3.57 43.67
N VAL A 156 18.00 4.31 43.57
CA VAL A 156 19.31 3.76 43.21
C VAL A 156 20.16 3.70 44.46
N ASN A 157 20.81 2.57 44.71
CA ASN A 157 21.65 2.40 45.89
C ASN A 157 23.12 2.57 45.51
N ASN A 158 23.72 3.69 45.93
CA ASN A 158 25.15 3.97 45.76
C ASN A 158 25.63 3.92 44.29
N GLY A 159 24.79 4.39 43.36
CA GLY A 159 25.07 4.42 41.92
C GLY A 159 25.03 3.04 41.23
N ASP A 160 24.56 1.98 41.91
CA ASP A 160 24.47 0.64 41.35
C ASP A 160 23.27 0.50 40.39
N LEU A 161 23.49 0.89 39.14
CA LEU A 161 22.47 0.82 38.07
C LEU A 161 22.18 -0.62 37.64
N ASP A 162 23.11 -1.56 37.78
CA ASP A 162 22.88 -2.98 37.46
C ASP A 162 21.86 -3.59 38.42
N ALA A 163 21.98 -3.28 39.71
CA ALA A 163 21.00 -3.69 40.72
C ALA A 163 19.63 -3.02 40.50
N LEU A 164 19.62 -1.77 40.03
CA LEU A 164 18.38 -1.09 39.63
C LEU A 164 17.69 -1.85 38.49
N ILE A 165 18.42 -2.15 37.41
CA ILE A 165 17.92 -2.87 36.24
C ILE A 165 17.35 -4.24 36.64
N ASP A 166 18.03 -4.98 37.52
CA ASP A 166 17.54 -6.27 38.05
C ASP A 166 16.20 -6.17 38.76
N SER A 167 15.99 -5.08 39.51
CA SER A 167 14.80 -4.91 40.33
C SER A 167 13.62 -4.27 39.59
N GLN A 168 13.87 -3.51 38.52
CA GLN A 168 12.86 -2.65 37.89
C GLN A 168 12.45 -3.08 36.49
N VAL A 169 13.28 -3.85 35.76
CA VAL A 169 12.98 -4.27 34.39
C VAL A 169 12.59 -5.74 34.40
N SER A 170 11.38 -6.07 33.92
CA SER A 170 10.79 -7.41 34.02
C SER A 170 11.33 -8.39 32.97
N ASP A 171 11.65 -7.91 31.78
CA ASP A 171 12.14 -8.73 30.67
C ASP A 171 13.63 -9.10 30.85
N ALA A 172 13.93 -10.40 30.79
CA ALA A 172 15.29 -10.92 31.02
C ALA A 172 16.28 -10.55 29.92
N THR A 173 15.82 -10.50 28.67
CA THR A 173 16.63 -10.14 27.51
C THR A 173 16.94 -8.65 27.53
N VAL A 174 15.94 -7.81 27.80
CA VAL A 174 16.11 -6.36 27.96
C VAL A 174 17.05 -6.07 29.13
N ARG A 175 16.89 -6.73 30.29
CA ARG A 175 17.83 -6.60 31.41
C ARG A 175 19.26 -6.89 31.01
N ALA A 176 19.50 -7.99 30.29
CA ALA A 176 20.84 -8.38 29.85
C ALA A 176 21.45 -7.32 28.93
N LYS A 177 20.68 -6.83 27.94
CA LYS A 177 21.12 -5.76 27.02
C LYS A 177 21.45 -4.46 27.78
N LEU A 178 20.57 -4.01 28.67
CA LEU A 178 20.78 -2.77 29.43
C LEU A 178 22.00 -2.83 30.35
N LYS A 179 22.25 -3.98 30.98
CA LYS A 179 23.45 -4.18 31.81
C LYS A 179 24.72 -4.15 30.98
N GLU A 180 24.70 -4.76 29.82
CA GLU A 180 25.85 -4.76 28.92
C GLU A 180 26.14 -3.35 28.39
N THR A 181 25.09 -2.63 27.96
CA THR A 181 25.21 -1.21 27.63
C THR A 181 25.76 -0.39 28.79
N ASN A 182 25.24 -0.59 30.02
CA ASN A 182 25.73 0.11 31.20
C ASN A 182 27.23 -0.14 31.41
N ARG A 183 27.69 -1.40 31.37
CA ARG A 183 29.12 -1.75 31.50
C ARG A 183 29.97 -1.05 30.45
N TYR A 184 29.54 -1.06 29.20
CA TYR A 184 30.29 -0.48 28.10
C TYR A 184 30.42 1.05 28.25
N ILE A 185 29.31 1.75 28.53
CA ILE A 185 29.35 3.22 28.68
C ILE A 185 30.12 3.67 29.93
N GLN A 186 30.26 2.83 30.97
CA GLN A 186 31.03 3.20 32.17
C GLN A 186 32.49 3.56 31.85
N ALA A 187 33.07 2.99 30.79
CA ALA A 187 34.43 3.28 30.35
C ALA A 187 34.61 4.69 29.76
N ALA A 188 33.53 5.38 29.37
CA ALA A 188 33.61 6.71 28.76
C ALA A 188 34.03 7.79 29.78
N THR A 189 34.97 8.64 29.37
CA THR A 189 35.53 9.74 30.18
C THR A 189 35.06 11.13 29.75
N THR A 190 34.47 11.25 28.56
CA THR A 190 33.88 12.49 28.01
C THR A 190 32.39 12.29 27.77
N VAL A 191 31.66 13.40 27.62
CA VAL A 191 30.21 13.39 27.32
C VAL A 191 29.96 12.78 25.94
N SER A 192 30.64 13.28 24.90
CA SER A 192 30.53 12.73 23.55
C SER A 192 30.95 11.26 23.48
N GLY A 193 31.94 10.85 24.27
CA GLY A 193 32.35 9.45 24.37
C GLY A 193 31.26 8.57 24.97
N ALA A 194 30.49 9.08 25.95
CA ALA A 194 29.38 8.35 26.55
C ALA A 194 28.21 8.20 25.57
N VAL A 195 27.86 9.27 24.85
CA VAL A 195 26.79 9.26 23.83
C VAL A 195 27.16 8.32 22.68
N ASN A 196 28.36 8.43 22.12
CA ASN A 196 28.82 7.55 21.04
C ASN A 196 28.86 6.08 21.48
N ALA A 197 29.37 5.80 22.67
CA ALA A 197 29.39 4.45 23.23
C ALA A 197 27.97 3.90 23.41
N PHE A 198 27.03 4.72 23.91
CA PHE A 198 25.64 4.32 24.07
C PHE A 198 24.98 4.00 22.73
N VAL A 199 25.01 4.94 21.78
CA VAL A 199 24.34 4.83 20.48
C VAL A 199 24.86 3.64 19.69
N VAL A 200 26.19 3.54 19.54
CA VAL A 200 26.79 2.49 18.70
C VAL A 200 26.63 1.13 19.36
N HIS A 201 26.87 1.01 20.67
CA HIS A 201 26.76 -0.29 21.34
C HIS A 201 25.31 -0.78 21.36
N LYS A 202 24.35 0.12 21.60
CA LYS A 202 22.93 -0.22 21.52
C LYS A 202 22.56 -0.68 20.11
N ALA A 203 22.98 0.04 19.07
CA ALA A 203 22.76 -0.37 17.68
C ALA A 203 23.35 -1.76 17.40
N VAL A 204 24.55 -2.08 17.89
CA VAL A 204 25.17 -3.42 17.76
C VAL A 204 24.30 -4.50 18.42
N LEU A 205 23.81 -4.26 19.63
CA LEU A 205 22.95 -5.19 20.37
C LEU A 205 21.54 -5.37 19.75
N GLU A 206 21.14 -4.45 18.88
CA GLU A 206 19.85 -4.45 18.19
C GLU A 206 19.92 -4.97 16.76
N SER A 207 20.96 -4.60 16.01
CA SER A 207 21.12 -4.90 14.57
C SER A 207 21.70 -6.28 14.32
N ALA A 208 22.46 -6.83 15.26
CA ALA A 208 23.35 -7.95 14.99
C ALA A 208 23.05 -9.11 15.96
N PHE A 209 22.60 -10.26 15.43
CA PHE A 209 22.80 -11.61 16.01
C PHE A 209 22.24 -11.98 17.40
N LEU A 210 21.76 -11.04 18.21
CA LEU A 210 21.65 -11.20 19.67
C LEU A 210 20.21 -11.26 20.21
N ASN A 211 19.19 -11.28 19.36
CA ASN A 211 17.83 -11.61 19.83
C ASN A 211 17.73 -13.06 20.34
N SER A 212 18.76 -13.89 20.12
CA SER A 212 18.84 -15.28 20.59
C SER A 212 20.13 -15.66 21.33
N ALA A 213 21.09 -14.74 21.48
CA ALA A 213 22.39 -15.08 22.05
C ALA A 213 22.46 -14.81 23.56
N ASP A 214 23.16 -15.68 24.28
CA ASP A 214 23.35 -15.55 25.72
C ASP A 214 24.42 -14.49 26.02
N LEU A 215 24.00 -13.26 26.30
CA LEU A 215 24.87 -12.15 26.72
C LEU A 215 25.57 -12.41 28.07
N SER A 216 25.24 -13.49 28.79
CA SER A 216 26.03 -13.91 29.95
C SER A 216 27.30 -14.66 29.56
N ASP A 217 27.45 -15.08 28.29
CA ASP A 217 28.67 -15.66 27.77
C ASP A 217 29.73 -14.57 27.48
N ALA A 218 30.91 -14.74 28.07
CA ALA A 218 31.99 -13.76 27.97
C ALA A 218 32.55 -13.60 26.55
N THR A 219 32.41 -14.62 25.69
CA THR A 219 32.84 -14.55 24.29
C THR A 219 31.91 -13.65 23.50
N THR A 220 30.61 -13.86 23.65
CA THR A 220 29.56 -13.06 23.00
C THR A 220 29.64 -11.58 23.40
N SER A 221 29.76 -11.31 24.70
CA SER A 221 29.97 -9.96 25.25
C SER A 221 31.23 -9.31 24.67
N SER A 222 32.38 -9.99 24.73
CA SER A 222 33.65 -9.47 24.18
C SER A 222 33.59 -9.22 22.67
N ASN A 223 32.88 -10.06 21.91
CA ASN A 223 32.72 -9.88 20.47
C ASN A 223 31.81 -8.69 20.13
N ALA A 224 30.74 -8.45 20.89
CA ALA A 224 29.91 -7.25 20.74
C ALA A 224 30.70 -5.96 21.00
N GLU A 225 31.58 -5.96 22.01
CA GLU A 225 32.50 -4.84 22.27
C GLU A 225 33.43 -4.60 21.08
N LYS A 226 34.05 -5.65 20.52
CA LYS A 226 34.94 -5.50 19.34
C LYS A 226 34.22 -4.92 18.14
N ILE A 227 32.97 -5.33 17.88
CA ILE A 227 32.17 -4.79 16.78
C ILE A 227 31.88 -3.30 17.05
N THR A 228 31.50 -2.97 18.28
CA THR A 228 31.25 -1.58 18.69
C THR A 228 32.48 -0.70 18.48
N GLU A 229 33.65 -1.17 18.94
CA GLU A 229 34.93 -0.47 18.74
C GLU A 229 35.26 -0.28 17.25
N LYS A 230 35.00 -1.30 16.43
CA LYS A 230 35.24 -1.23 14.99
C LYS A 230 34.32 -0.21 14.31
N VAL A 231 33.03 -0.18 14.66
CA VAL A 231 32.08 0.80 14.14
C VAL A 231 32.48 2.22 14.56
N LEU A 232 32.82 2.43 15.83
CA LEU A 232 33.32 3.72 16.33
C LEU A 232 34.60 4.17 15.61
N GLN A 233 35.52 3.24 15.34
CA GLN A 233 36.72 3.53 14.56
C GLN A 233 36.38 4.00 13.15
N ILE A 234 35.49 3.27 12.44
CA ILE A 234 35.06 3.62 11.09
C ILE A 234 34.42 5.02 11.06
N LEU A 235 33.54 5.33 12.01
CA LEU A 235 32.92 6.64 12.14
C LEU A 235 33.97 7.75 12.32
N SER A 236 34.94 7.53 13.23
CA SER A 236 36.03 8.48 13.45
C SER A 236 36.91 8.66 12.22
N ASP A 237 37.23 7.58 11.49
CA ASP A 237 38.05 7.62 10.28
C ASP A 237 37.35 8.38 9.15
N ASN A 238 36.01 8.45 9.18
CA ASN A 238 35.17 9.21 8.27
C ASN A 238 34.75 10.59 8.79
N GLY A 239 35.39 11.09 9.86
CA GLY A 239 35.19 12.46 10.35
C GLY A 239 33.91 12.69 11.16
N VAL A 240 33.23 11.64 11.61
CA VAL A 240 32.03 11.74 12.46
C VAL A 240 32.46 11.88 13.92
N SER A 241 32.23 13.05 14.52
CA SER A 241 32.58 13.33 15.92
C SER A 241 31.54 12.82 16.92
N GLN A 242 30.29 12.72 16.49
CA GLN A 242 29.16 12.25 17.28
C GLN A 242 28.31 11.32 16.42
N ALA A 243 28.17 10.07 16.87
CA ALA A 243 27.50 9.02 16.14
C ALA A 243 25.99 9.10 16.35
N ASN A 244 25.21 8.99 15.28
CA ASN A 244 23.78 8.71 15.36
C ASN A 244 23.48 7.23 15.06
N ARG A 245 22.27 6.81 15.39
CA ARG A 245 21.83 5.42 15.24
C ARG A 245 21.85 4.94 13.79
N ALA A 246 21.41 5.77 12.85
CA ALA A 246 21.37 5.43 11.43
C ALA A 246 22.78 5.16 10.87
N GLN A 247 23.76 6.00 11.21
CA GLN A 247 25.16 5.81 10.84
C GLN A 247 25.72 4.49 11.39
N ALA A 248 25.42 4.16 12.65
CA ALA A 248 25.86 2.91 13.26
C ALA A 248 25.22 1.69 12.57
N GLN A 249 23.90 1.70 12.37
CA GLN A 249 23.16 0.63 11.70
C GLN A 249 23.59 0.42 10.24
N LEU A 250 23.92 1.50 9.52
CA LEU A 250 24.45 1.42 8.17
C LEU A 250 25.79 0.70 8.10
N ILE A 251 26.72 1.02 9.01
CA ILE A 251 28.01 0.31 9.07
C ILE A 251 27.77 -1.16 9.43
N LEU A 252 26.86 -1.42 10.37
CA LEU A 252 26.54 -2.77 10.83
C LEU A 252 25.92 -3.63 9.72
N SER A 253 25.03 -3.10 8.89
CA SER A 253 24.43 -3.83 7.77
C SER A 253 25.48 -4.27 6.73
N LYS A 254 26.55 -3.49 6.55
CA LYS A 254 27.68 -3.85 5.66
C LYS A 254 28.63 -4.89 6.29
N LEU A 255 28.60 -5.05 7.60
CA LEU A 255 29.38 -6.06 8.33
C LEU A 255 28.63 -7.39 8.50
N ASP A 256 27.29 -7.33 8.52
CA ASP A 256 26.36 -8.36 8.98
C ASP A 256 26.62 -9.76 8.36
N SER A 257 26.53 -9.90 7.03
CA SER A 257 26.43 -11.22 6.35
C SER A 257 27.50 -12.31 6.64
N SER A 258 28.57 -12.01 7.40
CA SER A 258 29.66 -12.95 7.71
C SER A 258 30.04 -13.07 9.20
N LEU A 259 29.40 -12.33 10.11
CA LEU A 259 29.79 -12.30 11.53
C LEU A 259 29.07 -13.35 12.37
N ASP A 260 29.82 -14.19 13.09
CA ASP A 260 29.28 -15.06 14.15
C ASP A 260 29.79 -14.55 15.50
N VAL A 261 28.92 -13.85 16.23
CA VAL A 261 29.25 -13.26 17.53
C VAL A 261 29.58 -14.30 18.61
N THR A 262 29.26 -15.58 18.38
CA THR A 262 29.57 -16.67 19.31
C THR A 262 30.94 -17.30 19.06
N ASP A 263 31.62 -16.97 17.95
CA ASP A 263 32.94 -17.52 17.62
C ASP A 263 34.07 -16.81 18.37
N ALA A 264 34.82 -17.56 19.18
CA ALA A 264 36.00 -17.05 19.88
C ALA A 264 37.13 -16.58 18.93
N GLY A 265 37.12 -17.03 17.67
CA GLY A 265 38.05 -16.65 16.61
C GLY A 265 37.57 -15.52 15.69
N MET A 266 36.44 -14.87 15.99
CA MET A 266 35.81 -13.87 15.11
C MET A 266 36.79 -12.76 14.71
N THR A 267 36.88 -12.53 13.39
CA THR A 267 37.56 -11.39 12.79
C THR A 267 36.55 -10.48 12.12
N ILE A 268 36.62 -9.17 12.37
CA ILE A 268 35.69 -8.21 11.76
C ILE A 268 36.28 -7.74 10.43
N PRO A 269 35.62 -8.00 9.29
CA PRO A 269 36.10 -7.53 7.99
C PRO A 269 36.03 -6.00 7.89
N GLU A 270 36.76 -5.42 6.93
CA GLU A 270 36.53 -4.03 6.55
C GLU A 270 35.25 -3.95 5.71
N PRO A 271 34.25 -3.14 6.10
CA PRO A 271 33.03 -2.99 5.32
C PRO A 271 33.32 -2.18 4.04
N ASP A 272 32.67 -2.55 2.94
CA ASP A 272 32.69 -1.74 1.73
C ASP A 272 31.74 -0.54 1.89
N LEU A 273 32.33 0.65 2.00
CA LEU A 273 31.64 1.93 2.13
C LEU A 273 31.81 2.80 0.88
N SER A 274 32.17 2.22 -0.27
CA SER A 274 32.25 2.96 -1.52
C SER A 274 30.90 3.62 -1.85
N GLY A 275 30.93 4.93 -2.13
CA GLY A 275 29.74 5.74 -2.40
C GLY A 275 29.00 6.27 -1.16
N VAL A 276 29.36 5.84 0.06
CA VAL A 276 28.68 6.27 1.29
C VAL A 276 29.36 7.51 1.90
N ASN A 277 28.61 8.60 2.09
CA ASN A 277 29.07 9.77 2.85
C ASN A 277 28.51 9.74 4.28
N LEU A 278 29.20 9.07 5.20
CA LEU A 278 28.77 8.92 6.59
C LEU A 278 28.56 10.27 7.32
N ALA A 279 29.31 11.30 6.95
CA ALA A 279 29.17 12.64 7.55
C ALA A 279 27.91 13.39 7.07
N ALA A 280 27.30 12.97 5.94
CA ALA A 280 26.07 13.56 5.40
C ALA A 280 24.79 12.88 5.90
N VAL A 281 24.92 11.69 6.52
CA VAL A 281 23.83 10.97 7.20
C VAL A 281 23.50 11.72 8.50
N VAL A 282 22.62 12.72 8.39
CA VAL A 282 22.14 13.57 9.49
C VAL A 282 20.62 13.37 9.56
N VAL A 283 20.04 13.36 10.77
CA VAL A 283 18.58 13.46 10.94
C VAL A 283 18.17 14.87 10.50
N ASP A 284 17.37 14.99 9.45
CA ASP A 284 17.00 16.29 8.90
C ASP A 284 16.21 17.12 9.93
N ASN A 285 16.57 18.40 10.02
CA ASN A 285 15.83 19.38 10.81
C ASN A 285 14.63 19.84 9.98
N LEU A 286 13.48 19.19 10.15
CA LEU A 286 12.21 19.75 9.69
C LEU A 286 12.03 21.15 10.26
N LEU A 287 11.45 22.07 9.48
CA LEU A 287 11.07 23.39 9.97
C LEU A 287 10.03 23.21 11.09
N ASN A 288 10.29 23.76 12.26
CA ASN A 288 9.31 23.72 13.34
C ASN A 288 8.21 24.75 13.04
N ASN A 289 7.00 24.27 12.74
CA ASN A 289 5.84 25.11 12.43
C ASN A 289 5.39 26.00 13.60
N GLU A 290 5.77 25.66 14.85
CA GLU A 290 5.52 26.50 16.03
C GLU A 290 6.51 27.69 16.14
N GLN A 291 7.60 27.71 15.37
CA GLN A 291 8.55 28.83 15.40
C GLN A 291 8.10 29.93 14.44
N PRO A 292 7.92 31.18 14.92
CA PRO A 292 7.58 32.27 14.02
C PRO A 292 8.66 32.50 12.96
N LEU A 293 8.21 32.57 11.72
CA LEU A 293 9.01 32.89 10.55
C LEU A 293 9.67 34.28 10.68
N ALA A 294 10.82 34.44 10.01
CA ALA A 294 11.48 35.74 9.94
C ALA A 294 10.66 36.77 9.14
N GLU A 295 9.87 36.30 8.20
CA GLU A 295 8.93 37.06 7.38
C GLU A 295 7.74 36.15 7.07
N ALA A 296 6.52 36.71 7.06
CA ALA A 296 5.31 35.96 6.75
C ALA A 296 5.36 35.40 5.33
N LEU A 297 4.69 34.26 5.09
CA LEU A 297 4.61 33.67 3.75
C LEU A 297 3.86 34.63 2.80
N SER A 298 4.17 34.59 1.51
CA SER A 298 3.52 35.48 0.53
C SER A 298 2.04 35.15 0.26
N GLY A 299 1.48 34.13 0.93
CA GLY A 299 0.09 33.67 0.80
C GLY A 299 -0.22 32.96 -0.53
N ASP A 300 0.75 32.83 -1.42
CA ASP A 300 0.60 32.04 -2.65
C ASP A 300 0.75 30.55 -2.39
N SER A 301 0.11 29.77 -3.27
CA SER A 301 0.04 28.31 -3.21
C SER A 301 1.42 27.64 -3.12
N ASP A 302 2.39 28.07 -3.92
CA ASP A 302 3.71 27.41 -3.98
C ASP A 302 4.50 27.62 -2.69
N SER A 303 4.48 28.85 -2.15
CA SER A 303 5.19 29.18 -0.91
C SER A 303 4.59 28.45 0.30
N LYS A 304 3.26 28.32 0.34
CA LYS A 304 2.57 27.58 1.41
C LYS A 304 2.84 26.08 1.35
N ARG A 305 2.75 25.48 0.16
CA ARG A 305 3.06 24.07 -0.09
C ARG A 305 4.49 23.71 0.33
N ALA A 306 5.46 24.46 -0.18
CA ALA A 306 6.88 24.22 0.11
C ALA A 306 7.19 24.34 1.61
N TYR A 307 6.60 25.33 2.30
CA TYR A 307 6.77 25.46 3.75
C TYR A 307 6.11 24.29 4.50
N TYR A 308 4.87 23.94 4.15
CA TYR A 308 4.12 22.86 4.80
C TYR A 308 4.90 21.55 4.76
N PHE A 309 5.29 21.08 3.58
CA PHE A 309 6.03 19.81 3.40
C PHE A 309 7.44 19.82 3.98
N ALA A 310 8.08 20.98 4.09
CA ALA A 310 9.35 21.12 4.78
C ALA A 310 9.21 21.23 6.31
N SER A 311 7.99 21.31 6.85
CA SER A 311 7.73 21.54 8.28
C SER A 311 7.22 20.31 9.02
N SER A 312 7.29 20.35 10.36
CA SER A 312 6.68 19.35 11.24
C SER A 312 5.15 19.30 11.17
N ALA A 313 4.50 20.25 10.48
CA ALA A 313 3.05 20.22 10.26
C ALA A 313 2.64 19.14 9.25
N SER A 314 3.51 18.81 8.29
CA SER A 314 3.18 17.91 7.19
C SER A 314 2.81 16.51 7.65
N TYR A 315 1.79 15.91 7.02
CA TYR A 315 1.47 14.50 7.19
C TYR A 315 2.66 13.57 6.82
N LEU A 316 3.55 13.98 5.90
CA LEU A 316 4.77 13.25 5.53
C LEU A 316 5.82 13.32 6.64
N ALA A 317 5.99 14.49 7.25
CA ALA A 317 6.84 14.66 8.42
C ALA A 317 6.33 13.83 9.61
N GLN A 318 5.02 13.84 9.84
CA GLN A 318 4.38 12.99 10.86
C GLN A 318 4.60 11.50 10.56
N SER A 319 4.53 11.09 9.28
CA SER A 319 4.85 9.73 8.84
C SER A 319 6.31 9.36 9.13
N GLU A 320 7.28 10.24 8.91
CA GLU A 320 8.69 9.97 9.23
C GLU A 320 8.90 9.68 10.74
N THR A 321 8.18 10.37 11.63
CA THR A 321 8.28 10.11 13.08
C THR A 321 7.85 8.69 13.48
N ILE A 322 7.00 8.06 12.67
CA ILE A 322 6.53 6.69 12.89
C ILE A 322 7.63 5.68 12.52
N VAL A 323 8.51 6.03 11.56
CA VAL A 323 9.63 5.19 11.10
C VAL A 323 10.77 5.10 12.11
N ALA A 324 10.93 6.10 12.98
CA ALA A 324 11.99 6.13 14.00
C ALA A 324 11.99 4.91 14.95
N ASP A 325 10.85 4.21 15.08
CA ASP A 325 10.72 2.99 15.89
C ASP A 325 11.04 1.69 15.13
N VAL A 326 11.37 1.75 13.83
CA VAL A 326 11.66 0.60 12.97
C VAL A 326 13.12 0.16 13.11
N THR A 327 13.33 -1.07 13.58
CA THR A 327 14.68 -1.63 13.80
C THR A 327 15.23 -2.42 12.61
N ASP A 328 14.35 -2.82 11.69
CA ASP A 328 14.68 -3.62 10.51
C ASP A 328 15.02 -2.68 9.35
N VAL A 329 16.30 -2.69 8.90
CA VAL A 329 16.78 -1.80 7.83
C VAL A 329 16.00 -2.02 6.54
N ASP A 330 15.60 -3.27 6.28
CA ASP A 330 14.85 -3.58 5.07
C ASP A 330 13.50 -2.87 5.04
N THR A 331 12.73 -3.00 6.11
CA THR A 331 11.42 -2.36 6.24
C THR A 331 11.53 -0.84 6.40
N MET A 332 12.57 -0.36 7.07
CA MET A 332 12.82 1.08 7.24
C MET A 332 13.03 1.76 5.87
N GLU A 333 13.86 1.17 5.02
CA GLU A 333 14.10 1.71 3.67
C GLU A 333 12.86 1.63 2.77
N ASP A 334 12.04 0.58 2.87
CA ASP A 334 10.78 0.50 2.12
C ASP A 334 9.86 1.68 2.45
N VAL A 335 9.84 2.16 3.71
CA VAL A 335 9.10 3.37 4.08
C VAL A 335 9.78 4.63 3.57
N TYR A 336 11.11 4.73 3.62
CA TYR A 336 11.82 5.89 3.08
C TYR A 336 11.68 6.02 1.56
N VAL A 337 11.57 4.90 0.84
CA VAL A 337 11.19 4.89 -0.59
C VAL A 337 9.80 5.47 -0.76
N ALA A 338 8.79 4.96 -0.02
CA ALA A 338 7.42 5.48 -0.09
C ALA A 338 7.32 6.98 0.27
N LEU A 339 8.06 7.44 1.28
CA LEU A 339 8.13 8.86 1.65
C LEU A 339 8.77 9.71 0.54
N ALA A 340 9.85 9.24 -0.09
CA ALA A 340 10.48 9.94 -1.20
C ALA A 340 9.54 10.04 -2.42
N GLU A 341 8.82 8.97 -2.74
CA GLU A 341 7.78 8.96 -3.78
C GLU A 341 6.64 9.94 -3.44
N ALA A 342 6.25 10.02 -2.17
CA ALA A 342 5.22 10.94 -1.70
C ALA A 342 5.65 12.40 -1.85
N TYR A 343 6.89 12.73 -1.50
CA TYR A 343 7.44 14.07 -1.74
C TYR A 343 7.44 14.40 -3.24
N LEU A 344 7.78 13.45 -4.12
CA LEU A 344 7.70 13.65 -5.57
C LEU A 344 6.28 13.91 -6.06
N LYS A 345 5.30 13.12 -5.58
CA LYS A 345 3.88 13.29 -5.90
C LYS A 345 3.38 14.69 -5.53
N ASN A 346 3.88 15.24 -4.42
CA ASN A 346 3.52 16.57 -3.91
C ASN A 346 4.39 17.71 -4.48
N GLY A 347 5.24 17.44 -5.47
CA GLY A 347 6.06 18.46 -6.13
C GLY A 347 7.26 18.93 -5.32
N GLU A 348 7.80 18.09 -4.45
CA GLU A 348 8.97 18.36 -3.62
C GLU A 348 10.17 17.47 -4.01
N PRO A 349 10.68 17.54 -5.26
CA PRO A 349 11.76 16.67 -5.74
C PRO A 349 13.09 16.88 -5.00
N GLU A 350 13.29 18.05 -4.40
CA GLU A 350 14.48 18.35 -3.58
C GLU A 350 14.45 17.60 -2.24
N LEU A 351 13.27 17.47 -1.60
CA LEU A 351 13.10 16.67 -0.38
C LEU A 351 13.23 15.17 -0.70
N ALA A 352 12.65 14.72 -1.80
CA ALA A 352 12.84 13.34 -2.28
C ALA A 352 14.32 13.03 -2.56
N LEU A 353 15.07 13.96 -3.15
CA LEU A 353 16.50 13.83 -3.38
C LEU A 353 17.31 13.82 -2.07
N GLN A 354 16.89 14.57 -1.05
CA GLN A 354 17.49 14.49 0.27
C GLN A 354 17.31 13.10 0.88
N TYR A 355 16.10 12.54 0.79
CA TYR A 355 15.81 11.17 1.23
C TYR A 355 16.67 10.16 0.49
N ALA A 356 16.74 10.24 -0.85
CA ALA A 356 17.56 9.37 -1.68
C ALA A 356 19.04 9.38 -1.26
N ASN A 357 19.59 10.55 -0.93
CA ASN A 357 21.00 10.71 -0.60
C ASN A 357 21.34 10.44 0.88
N ARG A 358 20.36 10.52 1.79
CA ARG A 358 20.61 10.52 3.24
C ARG A 358 19.98 9.35 3.99
N LYS A 359 18.91 8.76 3.45
CA LYS A 359 18.05 7.79 4.12
C LYS A 359 17.98 6.44 3.42
N LEU A 360 18.29 6.37 2.12
CA LEU A 360 18.36 5.12 1.37
C LEU A 360 19.78 4.56 1.39
N PHE A 361 19.92 3.26 1.63
CA PHE A 361 21.22 2.62 1.81
C PHE A 361 21.41 1.37 0.92
N LYS A 362 20.32 0.83 0.38
CA LYS A 362 20.32 -0.21 -0.64
C LYS A 362 20.55 0.42 -2.01
N PRO A 363 21.51 -0.09 -2.80
CA PRO A 363 21.71 0.35 -4.18
C PRO A 363 20.45 0.27 -5.03
N ILE A 364 19.59 -0.72 -4.78
CA ILE A 364 18.33 -0.87 -5.53
C ILE A 364 17.32 0.24 -5.17
N SER A 365 17.12 0.53 -3.89
CA SER A 365 16.20 1.59 -3.43
C SER A 365 16.66 2.97 -3.88
N GLU A 366 17.97 3.23 -3.85
CA GLU A 366 18.55 4.47 -4.38
C GLU A 366 18.40 4.56 -5.91
N ALA A 367 18.53 3.46 -6.64
CA ALA A 367 18.29 3.42 -8.08
C ALA A 367 16.81 3.66 -8.43
N GLU A 368 15.88 3.10 -7.65
CA GLU A 368 14.43 3.30 -7.83
C GLU A 368 14.06 4.78 -7.65
N ILE A 369 14.44 5.38 -6.51
CA ILE A 369 14.12 6.77 -6.24
C ILE A 369 14.88 7.74 -7.15
N SER A 370 16.14 7.46 -7.51
CA SER A 370 16.87 8.31 -8.47
C SER A 370 16.19 8.34 -9.84
N GLU A 371 15.64 7.22 -10.29
CA GLU A 371 14.86 7.16 -11.54
C GLU A 371 13.56 7.94 -11.40
N ALA A 372 12.79 7.75 -10.32
CA ALA A 372 11.55 8.48 -10.09
C ALA A 372 11.75 10.01 -10.04
N ILE A 373 12.81 10.49 -9.37
CA ILE A 373 13.17 11.92 -9.34
C ILE A 373 13.52 12.41 -10.75
N ALA A 374 14.32 11.64 -11.50
CA ALA A 374 14.70 12.01 -12.86
C ALA A 374 13.48 12.06 -13.79
N SER A 375 12.58 11.08 -13.70
CA SER A 375 11.33 11.04 -14.47
C SER A 375 10.47 12.28 -14.20
N HIS A 376 10.34 12.67 -12.93
CA HIS A 376 9.62 13.88 -12.53
C HIS A 376 10.21 15.14 -13.18
N TYR A 377 11.54 15.31 -13.15
CA TYR A 377 12.22 16.42 -13.80
C TYR A 377 12.03 16.41 -15.32
N ILE A 378 12.09 15.23 -15.95
CA ILE A 378 11.91 15.07 -17.40
C ILE A 378 10.49 15.44 -17.83
N ASP A 379 9.48 14.94 -17.12
CA ASP A 379 8.07 15.15 -17.46
C ASP A 379 7.65 16.61 -17.26
N ASN A 380 8.25 17.32 -16.30
CA ASN A 380 8.05 18.75 -16.09
C ASN A 380 9.00 19.66 -16.89
N ASN A 381 9.95 19.09 -17.62
CA ASN A 381 10.99 19.82 -18.38
C ASN A 381 11.83 20.77 -17.50
N GLU A 382 12.23 20.27 -16.32
CA GLU A 382 13.01 20.95 -15.29
C GLU A 382 14.32 20.21 -15.04
N GLU A 383 15.38 20.93 -14.63
CA GLU A 383 16.66 20.33 -14.16
C GLU A 383 17.20 19.14 -15.00
N LEU A 384 17.05 19.18 -16.33
CA LEU A 384 17.29 18.04 -17.22
C LEU A 384 18.72 17.47 -17.14
N GLU A 385 19.72 18.31 -16.86
CA GLU A 385 21.11 17.87 -16.65
C GLU A 385 21.24 17.06 -15.34
N THR A 386 20.53 17.49 -14.30
CA THR A 386 20.43 16.76 -13.02
C THR A 386 19.67 15.44 -13.21
N ALA A 387 18.57 15.44 -13.97
CA ALA A 387 17.83 14.23 -14.31
C ALA A 387 18.71 13.20 -15.03
N GLU A 388 19.47 13.63 -16.04
CA GLU A 388 20.39 12.74 -16.76
C GLU A 388 21.49 12.19 -15.83
N ALA A 389 22.03 13.02 -14.92
CA ALA A 389 23.03 12.58 -13.94
C ALA A 389 22.49 11.58 -12.91
N LEU A 390 21.24 11.75 -12.48
CA LEU A 390 20.54 10.82 -11.59
C LEU A 390 20.29 9.47 -12.30
N LEU A 391 19.89 9.50 -13.57
CA LEU A 391 19.74 8.28 -14.37
C LEU A 391 21.09 7.56 -14.58
N ASP A 392 22.18 8.30 -14.78
CA ASP A 392 23.51 7.69 -14.94
C ASP A 392 23.92 6.96 -13.66
N LYS A 393 23.83 7.65 -12.51
CA LYS A 393 24.15 7.11 -11.19
C LYS A 393 23.28 5.90 -10.83
N GLY A 394 21.97 6.04 -10.97
CA GLY A 394 21.01 5.01 -10.59
C GLY A 394 21.12 3.76 -11.47
N LEU A 395 21.40 3.92 -12.77
CA LEU A 395 21.63 2.78 -13.67
C LEU A 395 22.90 2.01 -13.27
N GLU A 396 23.97 2.69 -12.86
CA GLU A 396 25.19 2.04 -12.36
C GLU A 396 24.94 1.24 -11.07
N LEU A 397 24.15 1.81 -10.15
CA LEU A 397 23.74 1.13 -8.92
C LEU A 397 22.90 -0.13 -9.23
N LEU A 398 21.93 -0.03 -10.14
CA LEU A 398 21.09 -1.14 -10.56
C LEU A 398 21.90 -2.26 -11.23
N LYS A 399 22.85 -1.92 -12.10
CA LYS A 399 23.77 -2.89 -12.73
C LYS A 399 24.58 -3.64 -11.67
N SER A 400 25.20 -2.90 -10.75
CA SER A 400 26.02 -3.45 -9.66
C SER A 400 25.20 -4.36 -8.74
N TYR A 401 23.96 -3.94 -8.41
CA TYR A 401 23.02 -4.75 -7.63
C TYR A 401 22.75 -6.09 -8.31
N LEU A 402 22.43 -6.10 -9.61
CA LEU A 402 22.13 -7.35 -10.33
C LEU A 402 23.35 -8.26 -10.51
N GLU A 403 24.53 -7.69 -10.75
CA GLU A 403 25.77 -8.46 -10.77
C GLU A 403 26.02 -9.16 -9.43
N SER A 404 25.74 -8.49 -8.32
CA SER A 404 25.86 -9.09 -6.98
C SER A 404 24.82 -10.17 -6.69
N LYS A 405 23.58 -9.98 -7.17
CA LYS A 405 22.44 -10.89 -7.02
C LYS A 405 22.56 -12.16 -7.89
N GLY A 406 23.29 -12.05 -8.99
CA GLY A 406 23.43 -13.07 -10.02
C GLY A 406 22.22 -13.13 -10.96
N TYR A 407 22.48 -13.22 -12.27
CA TYR A 407 21.43 -13.12 -13.30
C TYR A 407 20.36 -14.22 -13.24
N ALA A 408 20.67 -15.38 -12.67
CA ALA A 408 19.68 -16.44 -12.46
C ALA A 408 18.58 -16.08 -11.43
N SER A 409 18.87 -15.10 -10.57
CA SER A 409 18.00 -14.64 -9.48
C SER A 409 17.22 -13.37 -9.84
N VAL A 410 17.33 -12.89 -11.09
CA VAL A 410 16.61 -11.70 -11.59
C VAL A 410 15.10 -11.93 -11.50
N LYS A 411 14.38 -10.91 -11.03
CA LYS A 411 12.93 -10.86 -10.90
C LYS A 411 12.33 -9.93 -11.95
N SER A 412 11.01 -10.02 -12.16
CA SER A 412 10.30 -9.11 -13.06
C SER A 412 10.40 -7.64 -12.64
N SER A 413 10.41 -7.34 -11.33
CA SER A 413 10.58 -5.99 -10.80
C SER A 413 11.92 -5.36 -11.22
N ASP A 414 13.00 -6.14 -11.22
CA ASP A 414 14.32 -5.67 -11.65
C ASP A 414 14.30 -5.25 -13.13
N MET A 415 13.59 -6.01 -13.98
CA MET A 415 13.48 -5.71 -15.42
C MET A 415 12.57 -4.52 -15.70
N VAL A 416 11.53 -4.30 -14.88
CA VAL A 416 10.67 -3.11 -14.94
C VAL A 416 11.49 -1.86 -14.70
N LEU A 417 12.40 -1.86 -13.73
CA LEU A 417 13.24 -0.70 -13.46
C LEU A 417 14.15 -0.38 -14.67
N PHE A 418 14.85 -1.37 -15.25
CA PHE A 418 15.63 -1.15 -16.48
C PHE A 418 14.80 -0.57 -17.63
N ARG A 419 13.55 -1.00 -17.78
CA ARG A 419 12.63 -0.44 -18.76
C ARG A 419 12.37 1.05 -18.49
N ASN A 420 12.12 1.44 -17.24
CA ASN A 420 11.89 2.85 -16.91
C ASN A 420 13.11 3.72 -17.27
N TYR A 421 14.33 3.30 -16.88
CA TYR A 421 15.57 3.97 -17.29
C TYR A 421 15.68 4.16 -18.81
N TYR A 422 15.35 3.11 -19.57
CA TYR A 422 15.35 3.17 -21.02
C TYR A 422 14.35 4.21 -21.57
N VAL A 423 13.14 4.26 -21.01
CA VAL A 423 12.09 5.20 -21.40
C VAL A 423 12.52 6.63 -21.09
N ASP A 424 13.11 6.88 -19.94
CA ASP A 424 13.51 8.23 -19.54
C ASP A 424 14.72 8.76 -20.31
N TYR A 425 15.72 7.92 -20.61
CA TYR A 425 16.77 8.29 -21.57
C TYR A 425 16.20 8.59 -22.96
N THR A 426 15.14 7.89 -23.37
CA THR A 426 14.45 8.15 -24.64
C THR A 426 13.76 9.51 -24.61
N LYS A 427 13.01 9.84 -23.54
CA LYS A 427 12.35 11.14 -23.35
C LYS A 427 13.35 12.31 -23.38
N LEU A 428 14.54 12.12 -22.78
CA LEU A 428 15.65 13.07 -22.83
C LEU A 428 16.31 13.22 -24.22
N GLY A 429 16.01 12.32 -25.16
CA GLY A 429 16.69 12.24 -26.46
C GLY A 429 18.10 11.63 -26.38
N ALA A 430 18.47 11.02 -25.25
CA ALA A 430 19.76 10.35 -25.02
C ALA A 430 19.80 8.94 -25.65
N THR A 431 19.58 8.86 -26.97
CA THR A 431 19.40 7.58 -27.70
C THR A 431 20.55 6.59 -27.47
N ALA A 432 21.81 7.05 -27.43
CA ALA A 432 22.96 6.17 -27.20
C ALA A 432 22.95 5.53 -25.79
N LYS A 433 22.42 6.22 -24.78
CA LYS A 433 22.29 5.70 -23.42
C LYS A 433 21.12 4.72 -23.31
N ALA A 434 19.98 5.02 -23.96
CA ALA A 434 18.88 4.07 -24.10
C ALA A 434 19.34 2.77 -24.79
N GLU A 435 20.08 2.87 -25.89
CA GLU A 435 20.69 1.71 -26.57
C GLU A 435 21.65 0.92 -25.66
N ALA A 436 22.41 1.61 -24.79
CA ALA A 436 23.30 0.98 -23.84
C ALA A 436 22.54 0.21 -22.74
N VAL A 437 21.37 0.68 -22.32
CA VAL A 437 20.47 -0.05 -21.41
C VAL A 437 20.03 -1.37 -22.05
N THR A 438 19.51 -1.32 -23.28
CA THR A 438 19.11 -2.52 -24.03
C THR A 438 20.29 -3.48 -24.25
N ALA A 439 21.47 -2.96 -24.58
CA ALA A 439 22.67 -3.78 -24.76
C ALA A 439 23.09 -4.49 -23.47
N TYR A 440 23.02 -3.81 -22.32
CA TYR A 440 23.28 -4.42 -21.02
C TYR A 440 22.25 -5.51 -20.72
N MET A 441 20.96 -5.23 -20.90
CA MET A 441 19.91 -6.22 -20.71
C MET A 441 20.06 -7.45 -21.61
N LEU A 442 20.46 -7.27 -22.87
CA LEU A 442 20.80 -8.37 -23.77
C LEU A 442 21.95 -9.23 -23.24
N SER A 443 22.97 -8.62 -22.62
CA SER A 443 24.10 -9.35 -22.06
C SER A 443 23.70 -10.26 -20.88
N MET A 444 22.59 -9.95 -20.20
CA MET A 444 22.08 -10.75 -19.08
C MET A 444 21.31 -12.00 -19.54
N VAL A 445 20.86 -12.06 -20.79
CA VAL A 445 19.96 -13.10 -21.30
C VAL A 445 20.55 -14.51 -21.14
N ASP A 446 21.83 -14.68 -21.44
CA ASP A 446 22.54 -15.96 -21.25
C ASP A 446 22.58 -16.38 -19.77
N GLY A 447 22.55 -15.42 -18.85
CA GLY A 447 22.59 -15.62 -17.41
C GLY A 447 21.26 -16.03 -16.78
N PHE A 448 20.14 -15.90 -17.51
CA PHE A 448 18.81 -16.28 -17.00
C PHE A 448 18.63 -17.80 -16.87
N GLY A 449 19.38 -18.60 -17.65
CA GLY A 449 19.29 -20.06 -17.63
C GLY A 449 17.91 -20.59 -18.01
N ASP A 450 17.38 -21.55 -17.24
CA ASP A 450 16.06 -22.17 -17.49
C ASP A 450 14.88 -21.32 -16.92
N ASN A 451 15.16 -20.18 -16.28
CA ASN A 451 14.13 -19.31 -15.73
C ASN A 451 13.53 -18.45 -16.85
N SER A 452 12.30 -18.75 -17.26
CA SER A 452 11.61 -18.05 -18.36
C SER A 452 10.93 -16.75 -17.92
N THR A 453 10.75 -16.49 -16.62
CA THR A 453 10.07 -15.27 -16.14
C THR A 453 10.82 -13.96 -16.47
N PRO A 454 12.16 -13.86 -16.30
CA PRO A 454 12.91 -12.67 -16.70
C PRO A 454 12.82 -12.34 -18.20
N PHE A 455 12.78 -13.36 -19.06
CA PHE A 455 12.57 -13.17 -20.51
C PHE A 455 11.24 -12.47 -20.80
N MET A 456 10.17 -12.84 -20.09
CA MET A 456 8.85 -12.25 -20.26
C MET A 456 8.86 -10.75 -19.96
N ALA A 457 9.39 -10.37 -18.80
CA ALA A 457 9.44 -8.98 -18.37
C ALA A 457 10.31 -8.14 -19.33
N TYR A 458 11.42 -8.71 -19.82
CA TYR A 458 12.26 -8.02 -20.79
C TYR A 458 11.54 -7.81 -22.12
N VAL A 459 10.91 -8.84 -22.68
CA VAL A 459 10.16 -8.71 -23.94
C VAL A 459 9.05 -7.68 -23.81
N PHE A 460 8.30 -7.67 -22.71
CA PHE A 460 7.23 -6.69 -22.51
C PHE A 460 7.75 -5.25 -22.41
N GLY A 461 8.86 -5.03 -21.71
CA GLY A 461 9.48 -3.69 -21.69
C GLY A 461 9.93 -3.22 -23.07
N LEU A 462 10.45 -4.12 -23.91
CA LEU A 462 10.80 -3.79 -25.30
C LEU A 462 9.57 -3.56 -26.18
N THR A 463 8.45 -4.25 -25.95
CA THR A 463 7.22 -3.99 -26.70
C THR A 463 6.62 -2.63 -26.34
N GLU A 464 6.55 -2.27 -25.06
CA GLU A 464 6.08 -0.94 -24.61
C GLU A 464 6.96 0.19 -25.16
N ALA A 465 8.28 -0.01 -25.15
CA ALA A 465 9.23 0.89 -25.80
C ALA A 465 8.97 1.06 -27.30
N ALA A 466 8.68 -0.03 -27.99
CA ALA A 466 8.38 -0.01 -29.41
C ALA A 466 7.03 0.66 -29.73
N GLU A 467 6.03 0.49 -28.87
CA GLU A 467 4.74 1.19 -28.93
C GLU A 467 4.97 2.70 -28.81
N ALA A 468 5.71 3.16 -27.78
CA ALA A 468 6.03 4.57 -27.59
C ALA A 468 6.79 5.16 -28.79
N TYR A 469 7.73 4.42 -29.37
CA TYR A 469 8.40 4.85 -30.60
C TYR A 469 7.46 4.93 -31.80
N ALA A 470 6.57 3.95 -31.96
CA ALA A 470 5.61 3.94 -33.04
C ALA A 470 4.66 5.13 -32.95
N ASP A 471 4.14 5.40 -31.75
CA ASP A 471 3.19 6.49 -31.48
C ASP A 471 3.84 7.88 -31.68
N ASN A 472 5.15 7.99 -31.39
CA ASN A 472 5.95 9.20 -31.68
C ASN A 472 6.47 9.28 -33.13
N GLY A 473 6.04 8.37 -34.02
CA GLY A 473 6.43 8.34 -35.43
C GLY A 473 7.85 7.84 -35.72
N GLN A 474 8.56 7.31 -34.72
CA GLN A 474 9.90 6.72 -34.82
C GLN A 474 9.86 5.25 -35.29
N ILE A 475 9.19 5.01 -36.41
CA ILE A 475 8.85 3.66 -36.94
C ILE A 475 10.07 2.73 -37.10
N ALA A 476 11.21 3.26 -37.54
CA ALA A 476 12.42 2.46 -37.74
C ALA A 476 12.96 1.91 -36.42
N LEU A 477 12.90 2.72 -35.37
CA LEU A 477 13.39 2.38 -34.04
C LEU A 477 12.43 1.38 -33.36
N ALA A 478 11.12 1.62 -33.47
CA ALA A 478 10.09 0.66 -33.03
C ALA A 478 10.33 -0.74 -33.64
N ARG A 479 10.59 -0.82 -34.95
CA ARG A 479 10.86 -2.09 -35.64
C ARG A 479 12.14 -2.77 -35.16
N SER A 480 13.23 -2.03 -34.95
CA SER A 480 14.47 -2.62 -34.41
C SER A 480 14.29 -3.12 -32.98
N THR A 481 13.51 -2.39 -32.16
CA THR A 481 13.20 -2.79 -30.78
C THR A 481 12.34 -4.07 -30.77
N LEU A 482 11.31 -4.16 -31.62
CA LEU A 482 10.51 -5.39 -31.76
C LEU A 482 11.32 -6.57 -32.29
N GLN A 483 12.30 -6.34 -33.17
CA GLN A 483 13.19 -7.42 -33.62
C GLN A 483 14.03 -7.95 -32.45
N THR A 484 14.59 -7.07 -31.62
CA THR A 484 15.31 -7.47 -30.41
C THR A 484 14.39 -8.26 -29.46
N ALA A 485 13.17 -7.77 -29.25
CA ALA A 485 12.16 -8.45 -28.43
C ALA A 485 11.85 -9.86 -28.96
N TYR A 486 11.71 -9.99 -30.27
CA TYR A 486 11.49 -11.27 -30.95
C TYR A 486 12.66 -12.23 -30.78
N ASP A 487 13.88 -11.76 -30.99
CA ASP A 487 15.09 -12.56 -30.84
C ASP A 487 15.24 -13.09 -29.40
N ILE A 488 14.86 -12.30 -28.39
CA ILE A 488 14.80 -12.73 -26.98
C ILE A 488 13.66 -13.73 -26.76
N ALA A 489 12.47 -13.46 -27.30
CA ALA A 489 11.32 -14.37 -27.19
C ALA A 489 11.64 -15.77 -27.73
N LEU A 490 12.41 -15.86 -28.82
CA LEU A 490 12.88 -17.13 -29.37
C LEU A 490 13.83 -17.88 -28.43
N GLN A 491 14.65 -17.17 -27.67
CA GLN A 491 15.59 -17.74 -26.70
C GLN A 491 14.90 -18.23 -25.42
N THR A 492 13.68 -17.77 -25.13
CA THR A 492 12.92 -18.20 -23.95
C THR A 492 12.86 -19.73 -23.84
N PRO A 493 13.35 -20.34 -22.75
CA PRO A 493 13.33 -21.78 -22.57
C PRO A 493 11.88 -22.28 -22.37
N PRO A 494 11.58 -23.55 -22.68
CA PRO A 494 10.28 -24.13 -22.36
C PRO A 494 10.05 -24.10 -20.84
N ASN A 495 8.85 -23.72 -20.44
CA ASN A 495 8.38 -23.82 -19.06
C ASN A 495 8.39 -25.27 -18.58
N LYS A 496 8.95 -25.51 -17.39
CA LYS A 496 9.00 -26.82 -16.75
C LYS A 496 7.97 -26.90 -15.63
N LYS A 497 7.12 -27.93 -15.65
CA LYS A 497 6.27 -28.25 -14.48
C LYS A 497 6.84 -29.42 -13.70
N ALA A 498 7.21 -29.18 -12.44
CA ALA A 498 7.38 -30.25 -11.47
C ALA A 498 5.97 -30.71 -11.05
N THR A 499 5.48 -31.84 -11.59
CA THR A 499 4.18 -32.38 -11.13
C THR A 499 4.38 -33.78 -10.60
N TYR A 500 4.30 -33.90 -9.27
CA TYR A 500 4.34 -35.12 -8.45
C TYR A 500 5.55 -36.04 -8.68
N PRO A 501 6.06 -36.72 -7.63
CA PRO A 501 7.27 -37.56 -7.73
C PRO A 501 7.20 -38.68 -8.79
N ASP A 502 6.01 -39.00 -9.33
CA ASP A 502 5.79 -40.16 -10.20
C ASP A 502 5.32 -39.84 -11.64
N THR A 503 5.24 -38.57 -12.05
CA THR A 503 4.90 -38.18 -13.45
C THR A 503 6.11 -37.59 -14.18
N PRO A 504 6.42 -38.02 -15.42
CA PRO A 504 7.49 -37.39 -16.21
C PRO A 504 7.22 -35.88 -16.35
N SER A 505 8.24 -35.06 -16.10
CA SER A 505 8.16 -33.61 -16.28
C SER A 505 7.71 -33.29 -17.71
N LYS A 506 6.59 -32.59 -17.86
CA LYS A 506 6.14 -32.07 -19.15
C LYS A 506 6.71 -30.67 -19.36
N TRP A 507 7.16 -30.40 -20.58
CA TRP A 507 7.71 -29.12 -21.04
C TRP A 507 6.69 -28.44 -21.96
N TYR A 508 6.53 -27.12 -21.88
CA TYR A 508 5.61 -26.37 -22.73
C TYR A 508 6.10 -24.93 -22.97
N TYR A 509 5.59 -24.21 -23.98
CA TYR A 509 6.15 -22.93 -24.46
C TYR A 509 5.31 -21.69 -24.10
N GLN A 510 4.68 -21.66 -22.93
CA GLN A 510 3.71 -20.61 -22.57
C GLN A 510 4.32 -19.20 -22.67
N ILE A 511 5.44 -18.96 -21.98
CA ILE A 511 6.02 -17.61 -21.93
C ILE A 511 6.48 -17.14 -23.31
N LYS A 512 7.06 -18.04 -24.10
CA LYS A 512 7.46 -17.75 -25.48
C LYS A 512 6.28 -17.27 -26.33
N ILE A 513 5.15 -17.98 -26.23
CA ILE A 513 3.94 -17.64 -27.00
C ILE A 513 3.36 -16.29 -26.55
N TYR A 514 3.37 -15.99 -25.25
CA TYR A 514 2.94 -14.69 -24.74
C TYR A 514 3.78 -13.55 -25.30
N SER A 515 5.10 -13.70 -25.20
CA SER A 515 6.08 -12.74 -25.70
C SER A 515 5.87 -12.48 -27.19
N MET A 516 5.69 -13.53 -28.00
CA MET A 516 5.44 -13.39 -29.44
C MET A 516 4.08 -12.74 -29.74
N ALA A 517 3.04 -13.03 -28.96
CA ALA A 517 1.73 -12.41 -29.12
C ALA A 517 1.77 -10.91 -28.81
N ALA A 518 2.53 -10.50 -27.79
CA ALA A 518 2.71 -9.08 -27.46
C ALA A 518 3.40 -8.33 -28.61
N ILE A 519 4.48 -8.89 -29.14
CA ILE A 519 5.20 -8.32 -30.30
C ILE A 519 4.28 -8.20 -31.51
N MET A 520 3.46 -9.23 -31.75
CA MET A 520 2.46 -9.24 -32.81
C MET A 520 1.41 -8.13 -32.64
N ASP A 521 0.95 -7.87 -31.41
CA ASP A 521 -0.02 -6.80 -31.12
C ASP A 521 0.57 -5.41 -31.48
N VAL A 522 1.84 -5.14 -31.17
CA VAL A 522 2.51 -3.87 -31.55
C VAL A 522 2.62 -3.70 -33.06
N TYR A 523 3.04 -4.77 -33.77
CA TYR A 523 3.09 -4.75 -35.23
C TYR A 523 1.73 -4.40 -35.84
N TYR A 524 0.64 -4.87 -35.24
CA TYR A 524 -0.70 -4.63 -35.75
C TYR A 524 -1.22 -3.23 -35.39
N TRP A 525 -1.34 -2.93 -34.10
CA TRP A 525 -2.06 -1.75 -33.62
C TRP A 525 -1.27 -0.45 -33.80
N HIS A 526 0.05 -0.49 -33.61
CA HIS A 526 0.89 0.71 -33.60
C HIS A 526 1.67 0.90 -34.91
N LEU A 527 2.10 -0.20 -35.54
CA LEU A 527 2.86 -0.13 -36.80
C LEU A 527 2.01 -0.35 -38.05
N ASN A 528 0.76 -0.77 -37.91
CA ASN A 528 -0.14 -1.12 -39.02
C ASN A 528 0.52 -2.07 -40.04
N ASP A 529 1.28 -3.04 -39.54
CA ASP A 529 2.03 -4.04 -40.31
C ASP A 529 1.56 -5.44 -39.95
N ALA A 530 0.33 -5.78 -40.36
CA ALA A 530 -0.13 -7.14 -40.13
C ALA A 530 0.43 -8.19 -41.09
N GLY A 531 1.29 -7.82 -42.04
CA GLY A 531 2.15 -8.81 -42.69
C GLY A 531 3.09 -9.47 -41.68
N GLN A 532 3.72 -8.68 -40.82
CA GLN A 532 4.56 -9.19 -39.73
C GLN A 532 3.74 -9.85 -38.62
N ALA A 533 2.60 -9.25 -38.25
CA ALA A 533 1.72 -9.85 -37.25
C ALA A 533 1.27 -11.27 -37.66
N LEU A 534 0.92 -11.46 -38.94
CA LEU A 534 0.57 -12.76 -39.50
C LEU A 534 1.74 -13.76 -39.47
N SER A 535 2.96 -13.31 -39.82
CA SER A 535 4.15 -14.17 -39.76
C SER A 535 4.38 -14.71 -38.33
N LEU A 536 4.18 -13.86 -37.32
CA LEU A 536 4.28 -14.26 -35.91
C LEU A 536 3.15 -15.22 -35.51
N ALA A 537 1.93 -15.02 -36.03
CA ALA A 537 0.82 -15.94 -35.80
C ALA A 537 1.10 -17.35 -36.37
N ASP A 538 1.65 -17.45 -37.59
CA ASP A 538 2.05 -18.72 -38.19
C ASP A 538 3.16 -19.42 -37.39
N GLU A 539 4.09 -18.65 -36.84
CA GLU A 539 5.16 -19.20 -36.01
C GLU A 539 4.65 -19.69 -34.66
N ILE A 540 3.76 -18.94 -34.00
CA ILE A 540 3.05 -19.40 -32.79
C ILE A 540 2.30 -20.71 -33.08
N LYS A 541 1.60 -20.81 -34.22
CA LYS A 541 0.95 -22.05 -34.67
C LYS A 541 1.94 -23.21 -34.81
N SER A 542 3.11 -22.96 -35.40
CA SER A 542 4.17 -23.97 -35.53
C SER A 542 4.76 -24.40 -34.18
N ILE A 543 4.93 -23.48 -33.23
CA ILE A 543 5.40 -23.79 -31.87
C ILE A 543 4.38 -24.67 -31.15
N ARG A 544 3.09 -24.34 -31.27
CA ARG A 544 1.98 -25.12 -30.70
C ARG A 544 1.83 -26.51 -31.30
N ALA A 545 2.06 -26.67 -32.60
CA ALA A 545 2.04 -27.98 -33.24
C ALA A 545 3.07 -28.96 -32.65
N ASN A 546 4.13 -28.44 -31.99
CA ASN A 546 5.27 -29.20 -31.49
C ASN A 546 5.45 -29.15 -29.96
N ASP A 547 4.50 -28.58 -29.20
CA ASP A 547 4.66 -28.36 -27.75
C ASP A 547 4.41 -29.61 -26.88
N GLY A 548 4.08 -30.75 -27.50
CA GLY A 548 3.83 -32.02 -26.81
C GLY A 548 2.48 -32.09 -26.08
N ILE A 549 1.60 -31.10 -26.26
CA ILE A 549 0.25 -31.03 -25.66
C ILE A 549 -0.82 -31.57 -26.64
N ALA A 550 -0.47 -31.79 -27.90
CA ALA A 550 -1.39 -32.29 -28.93
C ALA A 550 -2.08 -33.62 -28.53
N GLY A 551 -3.41 -33.58 -28.40
CA GLY A 551 -4.27 -34.77 -28.41
C GLY A 551 -4.55 -35.46 -27.08
N ASN A 552 -4.12 -34.94 -25.94
CA ASN A 552 -4.48 -35.51 -24.63
C ASN A 552 -4.74 -34.43 -23.59
N ILE A 553 -5.99 -34.34 -23.14
CA ILE A 553 -6.44 -34.25 -21.73
C ILE A 553 -7.83 -33.60 -21.71
N LYS A 554 -8.86 -34.44 -21.85
CA LYS A 554 -10.25 -34.13 -21.49
C LYS A 554 -10.54 -34.42 -20.01
N THR A 555 -9.52 -34.62 -19.17
CA THR A 555 -9.70 -35.10 -17.80
C THR A 555 -9.45 -34.00 -16.78
N SER A 556 -10.55 -33.51 -16.24
CA SER A 556 -10.72 -32.89 -14.92
C SER A 556 -9.68 -33.36 -13.89
N GLY A 557 -8.89 -32.44 -13.33
CA GLY A 557 -8.16 -32.71 -12.09
C GLY A 557 -6.86 -31.93 -11.82
N GLY A 558 -6.35 -31.10 -12.74
CA GLY A 558 -5.09 -30.37 -12.52
C GLY A 558 -5.24 -28.86 -12.70
N ILE A 559 -5.50 -28.13 -11.62
CA ILE A 559 -5.81 -26.69 -11.59
C ILE A 559 -4.76 -25.83 -12.36
N ASP A 560 -3.47 -26.19 -12.34
CA ASP A 560 -2.41 -25.42 -13.03
C ASP A 560 -2.18 -25.79 -14.51
N TYR A 561 -2.61 -26.96 -14.98
CA TYR A 561 -2.49 -27.33 -16.42
C TYR A 561 -3.60 -26.65 -17.24
N ASP A 562 -4.72 -26.40 -16.57
CA ASP A 562 -5.86 -25.67 -17.12
C ASP A 562 -5.49 -24.24 -17.51
N ALA A 563 -4.67 -23.54 -16.72
CA ALA A 563 -4.30 -22.14 -16.94
C ALA A 563 -3.46 -21.91 -18.22
N THR A 564 -2.54 -22.82 -18.58
CA THR A 564 -1.69 -22.68 -19.77
C THR A 564 -2.45 -22.93 -21.07
N VAL A 565 -3.29 -23.98 -21.09
CA VAL A 565 -4.18 -24.25 -22.24
C VAL A 565 -5.21 -23.13 -22.34
N TYR A 566 -5.81 -22.72 -21.20
CA TYR A 566 -6.72 -21.59 -21.11
C TYR A 566 -6.13 -20.32 -21.72
N TYR A 567 -4.90 -19.96 -21.37
CA TYR A 567 -4.33 -18.71 -21.85
C TYR A 567 -3.89 -18.78 -23.32
N THR A 568 -3.31 -19.90 -23.75
CA THR A 568 -2.92 -20.04 -25.16
C THR A 568 -4.15 -20.06 -26.06
N ASP A 569 -5.15 -20.86 -25.70
CA ASP A 569 -6.43 -20.95 -26.40
C ASP A 569 -7.13 -19.57 -26.43
N SER A 570 -7.04 -18.82 -25.33
CA SER A 570 -7.53 -17.43 -25.23
C SER A 570 -6.82 -16.48 -26.19
N LYS A 571 -5.49 -16.52 -26.30
CA LYS A 571 -4.75 -15.63 -27.20
C LYS A 571 -4.97 -15.96 -28.67
N VAL A 572 -5.05 -17.25 -29.01
CA VAL A 572 -5.44 -17.67 -30.36
C VAL A 572 -6.86 -17.18 -30.66
N SER A 573 -7.81 -17.38 -29.74
CA SER A 573 -9.20 -17.00 -29.95
C SER A 573 -9.44 -15.49 -30.01
N ASN A 574 -8.75 -14.72 -29.17
CA ASN A 574 -9.05 -13.31 -28.92
C ASN A 574 -8.10 -12.33 -29.62
N ASN A 575 -6.89 -12.76 -30.01
CA ASN A 575 -5.92 -11.88 -30.69
C ASN A 575 -5.69 -12.34 -32.14
N ILE A 576 -5.35 -13.63 -32.36
CA ILE A 576 -4.97 -14.12 -33.68
C ILE A 576 -6.15 -14.19 -34.65
N ILE A 577 -7.27 -14.79 -34.24
CA ILE A 577 -8.42 -14.95 -35.13
C ILE A 577 -8.98 -13.62 -35.65
N PRO A 578 -9.17 -12.58 -34.82
CA PRO A 578 -9.52 -11.24 -35.32
C PRO A 578 -8.57 -10.74 -36.42
N ILE A 579 -7.24 -10.89 -36.24
CA ILE A 579 -6.24 -10.44 -37.22
C ILE A 579 -6.42 -11.17 -38.55
N LEU A 580 -6.55 -12.49 -38.51
CA LEU A 580 -6.77 -13.29 -39.73
C LEU A 580 -8.06 -12.88 -40.43
N ALA A 581 -9.12 -12.62 -39.66
CA ALA A 581 -10.41 -12.18 -40.18
C ALA A 581 -10.32 -10.82 -40.89
N ASP A 582 -9.65 -9.84 -40.27
CA ASP A 582 -9.45 -8.49 -40.83
C ASP A 582 -8.65 -8.52 -42.14
N TYR A 583 -7.77 -9.52 -42.31
CA TYR A 583 -7.02 -9.78 -43.55
C TYR A 583 -7.80 -10.57 -44.60
N GLY A 584 -9.06 -10.91 -44.33
CA GLY A 584 -9.93 -11.61 -45.27
C GLY A 584 -9.61 -13.11 -45.39
N TYR A 585 -9.01 -13.73 -44.37
CA TYR A 585 -8.82 -15.18 -44.35
C TYR A 585 -10.17 -15.89 -44.45
N SER A 586 -10.16 -16.99 -45.20
CA SER A 586 -11.38 -17.75 -45.44
C SER A 586 -11.82 -18.49 -44.18
N LYS A 587 -13.12 -18.81 -44.09
CA LYS A 587 -13.66 -19.65 -43.02
C LYS A 587 -12.90 -20.98 -42.87
N ALA A 588 -12.37 -21.53 -43.96
CA ALA A 588 -11.59 -22.77 -43.94
C ALA A 588 -10.24 -22.60 -43.24
N ASP A 589 -9.54 -21.49 -43.51
CA ASP A 589 -8.24 -21.20 -42.87
C ASP A 589 -8.44 -20.93 -41.36
N ILE A 590 -9.50 -20.20 -41.01
CA ILE A 590 -9.87 -19.95 -39.61
C ILE A 590 -10.25 -21.26 -38.90
N SER A 591 -11.00 -22.14 -39.56
CA SER A 591 -11.34 -23.46 -39.03
C SER A 591 -10.09 -24.29 -38.70
N GLU A 592 -9.04 -24.21 -39.52
CA GLU A 592 -7.77 -24.89 -39.26
C GLU A 592 -7.08 -24.33 -38.00
N VAL A 593 -7.08 -23.01 -37.82
CA VAL A 593 -6.52 -22.36 -36.63
C VAL A 593 -7.34 -22.70 -35.37
N ILE A 594 -8.67 -22.63 -35.46
CA ILE A 594 -9.56 -23.03 -34.37
C ILE A 594 -9.38 -24.52 -34.02
N GLY A 595 -9.08 -25.38 -35.00
CA GLY A 595 -8.78 -26.78 -34.77
C GLY A 595 -7.55 -27.04 -33.90
N THR A 596 -6.71 -26.02 -33.64
CA THR A 596 -5.58 -26.11 -32.70
C THR A 596 -5.96 -25.83 -31.24
N ILE A 597 -7.17 -25.30 -31.00
CA ILE A 597 -7.69 -24.94 -29.68
C ILE A 597 -8.19 -26.21 -28.97
N GLY A 598 -7.77 -26.40 -27.71
CA GLY A 598 -8.08 -27.61 -26.95
C GLY A 598 -9.41 -27.59 -26.21
N ARG A 599 -9.96 -26.40 -25.93
CA ARG A 599 -11.20 -26.20 -25.14
C ARG A 599 -12.37 -25.64 -25.95
N ASP A 600 -13.52 -26.26 -25.76
CA ASP A 600 -14.79 -25.89 -26.39
C ASP A 600 -15.15 -24.41 -26.14
N THR A 601 -14.99 -23.88 -24.92
CA THR A 601 -15.26 -22.46 -24.63
C THR A 601 -14.42 -21.49 -25.47
N TYR A 602 -13.18 -21.84 -25.80
CA TYR A 602 -12.30 -21.00 -26.61
C TYR A 602 -12.47 -21.20 -28.11
N ILE A 603 -12.88 -22.40 -28.53
CA ILE A 603 -13.36 -22.65 -29.88
C ILE A 603 -14.58 -21.74 -30.15
N ALA A 604 -15.52 -21.66 -29.20
CA ALA A 604 -16.66 -20.76 -29.27
C ALA A 604 -16.23 -19.28 -29.34
N ASN A 605 -15.29 -18.86 -28.49
CA ASN A 605 -14.75 -17.49 -28.55
C ASN A 605 -14.07 -17.20 -29.90
N GLY A 606 -13.35 -18.17 -30.47
CA GLY A 606 -12.70 -18.02 -31.76
C GLY A 606 -13.70 -17.79 -32.89
N TRP A 607 -14.74 -18.63 -32.96
CA TRP A 607 -15.83 -18.43 -33.92
C TRP A 607 -16.57 -17.11 -33.70
N ALA A 608 -16.79 -16.72 -32.44
CA ALA A 608 -17.40 -15.44 -32.10
C ALA A 608 -16.56 -14.25 -32.60
N ASN A 609 -15.25 -14.30 -32.42
CA ASN A 609 -14.33 -13.27 -32.89
C ASN A 609 -14.24 -13.20 -34.42
N TYR A 610 -14.25 -14.35 -35.10
CA TYR A 610 -14.30 -14.39 -36.56
C TYR A 610 -15.61 -13.78 -37.09
N ALA A 611 -16.75 -14.18 -36.52
CA ALA A 611 -18.05 -13.63 -36.90
C ALA A 611 -18.13 -12.12 -36.61
N LYS A 612 -17.61 -11.66 -35.47
CA LYS A 612 -17.52 -10.23 -35.11
C LYS A 612 -16.80 -9.41 -36.19
N ALA A 613 -15.62 -9.84 -36.62
CA ALA A 613 -14.84 -9.13 -37.64
C ALA A 613 -15.61 -9.00 -38.97
N TYR A 614 -16.36 -10.04 -39.33
CA TYR A 614 -17.18 -10.05 -40.55
C TYR A 614 -18.49 -9.23 -40.43
N ALA A 615 -18.97 -9.00 -39.20
CA ALA A 615 -20.29 -8.43 -38.93
C ALA A 615 -20.46 -6.97 -39.40
N LYS A 616 -19.37 -6.19 -39.50
CA LYS A 616 -19.41 -4.83 -40.05
C LYS A 616 -19.75 -4.80 -41.54
N THR A 617 -19.26 -5.78 -42.29
CA THR A 617 -19.42 -5.84 -43.75
C THR A 617 -20.61 -6.70 -44.18
N ASP A 618 -20.90 -7.78 -43.45
CA ASP A 618 -21.98 -8.71 -43.77
C ASP A 618 -22.49 -9.40 -42.50
N ILE A 619 -23.47 -8.75 -41.87
CA ILE A 619 -24.13 -9.25 -40.66
C ILE A 619 -24.84 -10.59 -40.89
N ASP A 620 -25.45 -10.81 -42.05
CA ASP A 620 -26.19 -12.05 -42.31
C ASP A 620 -25.20 -13.23 -42.46
N GLY A 621 -24.05 -13.00 -43.10
CA GLY A 621 -22.93 -13.94 -43.14
C GLY A 621 -22.32 -14.21 -41.75
N ALA A 622 -22.16 -13.17 -40.92
CA ALA A 622 -21.68 -13.33 -39.55
C ALA A 622 -22.63 -14.17 -38.68
N LEU A 623 -23.95 -13.95 -38.80
CA LEU A 623 -24.97 -14.78 -38.13
C LEU A 623 -24.94 -16.23 -38.61
N GLN A 624 -24.72 -16.46 -39.91
CA GLN A 624 -24.59 -17.80 -40.46
C GLN A 624 -23.36 -18.55 -39.90
N ILE A 625 -22.22 -17.86 -39.71
CA ILE A 625 -21.03 -18.45 -39.09
C ILE A 625 -21.35 -18.97 -37.68
N ILE A 626 -22.02 -18.16 -36.86
CA ILE A 626 -22.45 -18.57 -35.51
C ILE A 626 -23.40 -19.76 -35.59
N SER A 627 -24.40 -19.72 -36.47
CA SER A 627 -25.38 -20.81 -36.61
C SER A 627 -24.78 -22.13 -37.09
N ASP A 628 -23.79 -22.08 -37.98
CA ASP A 628 -23.16 -23.27 -38.56
C ASP A 628 -22.18 -23.93 -37.59
N GLU A 629 -21.39 -23.10 -36.91
CA GLU A 629 -20.24 -23.59 -36.14
C GLU A 629 -20.59 -23.76 -34.65
N MET A 630 -21.47 -22.93 -34.08
CA MET A 630 -21.85 -22.97 -32.66
C MET A 630 -23.07 -23.83 -32.37
N THR A 631 -22.97 -25.13 -32.64
CA THR A 631 -24.11 -26.07 -32.53
C THR A 631 -24.10 -26.91 -31.25
N ALA A 632 -25.28 -27.39 -30.84
CA ALA A 632 -25.43 -28.31 -29.71
C ALA A 632 -24.56 -29.58 -29.83
N SER A 633 -24.32 -30.06 -31.06
CA SER A 633 -23.44 -31.21 -31.31
C SER A 633 -21.96 -30.96 -31.05
N VAL A 634 -21.54 -29.69 -31.02
CA VAL A 634 -20.14 -29.28 -30.81
C VAL A 634 -19.90 -28.86 -29.36
N PHE A 635 -20.82 -28.13 -28.73
CA PHE A 635 -20.62 -27.54 -27.38
C PHE A 635 -21.47 -28.15 -26.26
N GLY A 636 -22.31 -29.15 -26.56
CA GLY A 636 -23.13 -29.84 -25.54
C GLY A 636 -24.27 -28.99 -24.97
N SER A 637 -24.64 -29.25 -23.71
CA SER A 637 -25.82 -28.65 -23.04
C SER A 637 -25.74 -27.14 -22.83
N ASP A 638 -24.55 -26.56 -22.94
CA ASP A 638 -24.30 -25.14 -22.67
C ASP A 638 -24.31 -24.28 -23.95
N TYR A 639 -24.54 -24.86 -25.13
CA TYR A 639 -24.33 -24.17 -26.42
C TYR A 639 -25.12 -22.86 -26.54
N SER A 640 -26.38 -22.81 -26.08
CA SER A 640 -27.22 -21.62 -26.20
C SER A 640 -26.64 -20.43 -25.41
N ARG A 641 -25.97 -20.69 -24.28
CA ARG A 641 -25.26 -19.65 -23.51
C ARG A 641 -24.12 -19.06 -24.33
N ASP A 642 -23.31 -19.92 -24.94
CA ASP A 642 -22.15 -19.49 -25.70
C ASP A 642 -22.56 -18.76 -26.99
N VAL A 643 -23.69 -19.14 -27.61
CA VAL A 643 -24.32 -18.41 -28.73
C VAL A 643 -24.80 -17.02 -28.30
N VAL A 644 -25.56 -16.91 -27.20
CA VAL A 644 -26.00 -15.60 -26.69
C VAL A 644 -24.80 -14.71 -26.40
N LYS A 645 -23.75 -15.24 -25.77
CA LYS A 645 -22.49 -14.52 -25.52
C LYS A 645 -21.84 -14.04 -26.83
N ALA A 646 -21.68 -14.91 -27.83
CA ALA A 646 -21.06 -14.58 -29.11
C ALA A 646 -21.83 -13.51 -29.91
N LEU A 647 -23.16 -13.52 -29.82
CA LEU A 647 -24.01 -12.53 -30.47
C LEU A 647 -24.07 -11.20 -29.69
N THR A 648 -23.61 -11.18 -28.44
CA THR A 648 -23.68 -10.00 -27.56
C THR A 648 -22.29 -9.53 -27.11
N TYR A 649 -21.87 -9.88 -25.89
CA TYR A 649 -20.59 -9.57 -25.26
C TYR A 649 -20.29 -10.57 -24.11
N ASN A 650 -19.08 -10.58 -23.55
CA ASN A 650 -18.72 -11.42 -22.40
C ASN A 650 -18.94 -10.72 -21.05
N GLY A 651 -19.40 -11.46 -20.03
CA GLY A 651 -19.42 -10.97 -18.64
C GLY A 651 -20.48 -9.90 -18.35
N VAL A 652 -20.34 -9.24 -17.19
CA VAL A 652 -21.26 -8.19 -16.70
C VAL A 652 -20.72 -6.79 -17.02
N ALA A 653 -19.39 -6.60 -16.96
CA ALA A 653 -18.73 -5.30 -17.11
C ALA A 653 -18.28 -4.98 -18.56
N LYS A 654 -18.76 -5.75 -19.55
CA LYS A 654 -18.38 -5.62 -20.98
C LYS A 654 -16.87 -5.83 -21.24
N ASP A 655 -16.21 -6.65 -20.42
CA ASP A 655 -14.75 -6.90 -20.52
C ASP A 655 -14.29 -7.50 -21.86
N THR A 656 -15.20 -7.98 -22.71
CA THR A 656 -14.89 -8.42 -24.07
C THR A 656 -16.09 -8.21 -24.98
N ASP A 657 -15.95 -7.31 -25.95
CA ASP A 657 -16.99 -7.03 -26.93
C ASP A 657 -17.04 -8.13 -28.01
N TYR A 658 -18.23 -8.70 -28.19
CA TYR A 658 -18.54 -9.57 -29.32
C TYR A 658 -19.45 -8.83 -30.29
N MET A 659 -20.39 -9.50 -30.96
CA MET A 659 -21.01 -8.95 -32.15
C MET A 659 -21.84 -7.67 -31.89
N ALA A 660 -22.88 -7.73 -31.04
CA ALA A 660 -23.77 -6.59 -30.85
C ALA A 660 -23.05 -5.37 -30.24
N GLN A 661 -22.22 -5.57 -29.21
CA GLN A 661 -21.51 -4.48 -28.54
C GLN A 661 -20.49 -3.82 -29.49
N TYR A 662 -19.69 -4.61 -30.21
CA TYR A 662 -18.75 -4.10 -31.22
C TYR A 662 -19.43 -3.29 -32.33
N LEU A 663 -20.63 -3.70 -32.75
CA LEU A 663 -21.41 -2.98 -33.74
C LEU A 663 -21.98 -1.68 -33.19
N ILE A 664 -22.44 -1.65 -31.93
CA ILE A 664 -22.89 -0.43 -31.24
C ILE A 664 -21.74 0.58 -31.15
N ASP A 665 -20.57 0.15 -30.67
CA ASP A 665 -19.40 1.04 -30.50
C ASP A 665 -18.88 1.56 -31.84
N GLY A 666 -19.05 0.77 -32.91
CA GLY A 666 -18.78 1.18 -34.28
C GLY A 666 -19.86 2.04 -34.95
N GLY A 667 -21.00 2.30 -34.29
CA GLY A 667 -22.14 3.06 -34.84
C GLY A 667 -23.02 2.30 -35.84
N TYR A 668 -22.87 0.98 -35.96
CA TYR A 668 -23.61 0.09 -36.87
C TYR A 668 -24.92 -0.43 -36.25
N ASN A 669 -25.74 0.48 -35.71
CA ASN A 669 -26.93 0.16 -34.90
C ASN A 669 -27.91 -0.81 -35.58
N ALA A 670 -28.16 -0.69 -36.88
CA ALA A 670 -29.07 -1.60 -37.59
C ALA A 670 -28.55 -3.05 -37.64
N SER A 671 -27.24 -3.24 -37.81
CA SER A 671 -26.60 -4.56 -37.74
C SER A 671 -26.56 -5.07 -36.29
N ALA A 672 -26.33 -4.19 -35.32
CA ALA A 672 -26.39 -4.53 -33.91
C ALA A 672 -27.77 -5.08 -33.53
N LEU A 673 -28.85 -4.42 -33.94
CA LEU A 673 -30.22 -4.89 -33.69
C LEU A 673 -30.47 -6.30 -34.26
N LYS A 674 -29.98 -6.61 -35.46
CA LYS A 674 -30.06 -7.97 -36.01
C LYS A 674 -29.33 -9.00 -35.15
N ALA A 675 -28.15 -8.66 -34.62
CA ALA A 675 -27.41 -9.55 -33.72
C ALA A 675 -28.15 -9.76 -32.39
N ILE A 676 -28.72 -8.70 -31.82
CA ILE A 676 -29.51 -8.76 -30.59
C ILE A 676 -30.79 -9.59 -30.80
N ASP A 677 -31.48 -9.43 -31.93
CA ASP A 677 -32.66 -10.23 -32.28
C ASP A 677 -32.31 -11.73 -32.41
N ALA A 678 -31.18 -12.06 -33.05
CA ALA A 678 -30.71 -13.44 -33.13
C ALA A 678 -30.36 -14.00 -31.74
N ALA A 679 -29.75 -13.19 -30.86
CA ALA A 679 -29.45 -13.58 -29.49
C ALA A 679 -30.75 -13.83 -28.69
N LYS A 680 -31.76 -12.98 -28.88
CA LYS A 680 -33.08 -13.16 -28.27
C LYS A 680 -33.75 -14.46 -28.72
N VAL A 681 -33.69 -14.80 -30.02
CA VAL A 681 -34.22 -16.07 -30.53
C VAL A 681 -33.53 -17.27 -29.87
N ALA A 682 -32.20 -17.24 -29.76
CA ALA A 682 -31.44 -18.30 -29.10
C ALA A 682 -31.80 -18.43 -27.61
N LEU A 683 -31.98 -17.29 -26.92
CA LEU A 683 -32.39 -17.25 -25.51
C LEU A 683 -33.83 -17.75 -25.31
N ASP A 684 -34.77 -17.32 -26.15
CA ASP A 684 -36.17 -17.77 -26.13
C ASP A 684 -36.25 -19.30 -26.32
N GLN A 685 -35.45 -19.84 -27.24
CA GLN A 685 -35.33 -21.27 -27.46
C GLN A 685 -34.77 -21.98 -26.21
N ALA A 686 -33.68 -21.49 -25.63
CA ALA A 686 -33.09 -22.06 -24.42
C ALA A 686 -34.08 -22.08 -23.25
N VAL A 687 -34.84 -21.00 -23.05
CA VAL A 687 -35.90 -20.91 -22.04
C VAL A 687 -37.00 -21.94 -22.30
N SER A 688 -37.39 -22.14 -23.57
CA SER A 688 -38.43 -23.11 -23.93
C SER A 688 -37.98 -24.56 -23.70
N GLU A 689 -36.72 -24.87 -24.01
CA GLU A 689 -36.12 -26.20 -23.84
C GLU A 689 -35.80 -26.50 -22.37
N GLY A 690 -35.49 -25.47 -21.57
CA GLY A 690 -35.07 -25.59 -20.19
C GLY A 690 -33.59 -26.01 -20.05
N ILE A 691 -32.95 -25.66 -18.94
CA ILE A 691 -31.55 -26.06 -18.68
C ILE A 691 -31.57 -27.53 -18.20
N GLU A 692 -31.18 -28.47 -19.07
CA GLU A 692 -31.16 -29.93 -18.79
C GLU A 692 -29.96 -30.41 -17.93
N SER A 693 -29.35 -29.58 -17.07
CA SER A 693 -28.33 -30.08 -16.14
C SER A 693 -28.98 -30.78 -14.95
N ALA A 694 -29.18 -32.09 -15.09
CA ALA A 694 -29.62 -33.00 -14.05
C ALA A 694 -28.68 -33.01 -12.84
N ALA A 695 -29.13 -32.50 -11.69
CA ALA A 695 -29.06 -33.11 -10.35
C ALA A 695 -29.31 -32.04 -9.27
N THR A 696 -30.41 -32.18 -8.54
CA THR A 696 -30.87 -31.38 -7.37
C THR A 696 -31.48 -30.01 -7.70
N ALA A 697 -32.65 -29.73 -7.14
CA ALA A 697 -33.48 -28.56 -7.45
C ALA A 697 -32.87 -27.20 -7.01
N SER A 698 -31.78 -27.18 -6.24
CA SER A 698 -31.13 -25.94 -5.77
C SER A 698 -30.08 -25.39 -6.74
N THR A 699 -29.47 -26.20 -7.62
CA THR A 699 -28.59 -25.71 -8.70
C THR A 699 -29.38 -25.10 -9.87
N SER A 700 -30.70 -25.35 -9.94
CA SER A 700 -31.60 -24.90 -10.99
C SER A 700 -31.96 -23.40 -10.94
N TYR A 701 -31.97 -22.75 -9.77
CA TYR A 701 -32.40 -21.33 -9.66
C TYR A 701 -31.25 -20.33 -9.83
N SER A 702 -30.04 -20.70 -9.39
CA SER A 702 -28.82 -19.91 -9.64
C SER A 702 -28.59 -19.70 -11.13
N ASP A 703 -28.71 -20.78 -11.90
CA ASP A 703 -28.48 -20.76 -13.34
C ASP A 703 -29.57 -19.98 -14.07
N ARG A 704 -30.83 -20.04 -13.65
CA ARG A 704 -31.91 -19.20 -14.21
C ARG A 704 -31.69 -17.71 -13.93
N ALA A 705 -31.38 -17.35 -12.68
CA ALA A 705 -31.11 -15.97 -12.30
C ALA A 705 -29.88 -15.40 -13.03
N ARG A 706 -28.85 -16.23 -13.25
CA ARG A 706 -27.65 -15.83 -13.97
C ARG A 706 -27.83 -15.79 -15.49
N TYR A 707 -28.39 -16.83 -16.11
CA TYR A 707 -28.41 -16.99 -17.57
C TYR A 707 -29.65 -16.39 -18.24
N TYR A 708 -30.82 -16.43 -17.60
CA TYR A 708 -32.05 -15.90 -18.19
C TYR A 708 -32.32 -14.46 -17.81
N VAL A 709 -31.90 -14.04 -16.60
CA VAL A 709 -32.06 -12.64 -16.16
C VAL A 709 -30.81 -11.84 -16.49
N ASN A 710 -29.72 -12.04 -15.73
CA ASN A 710 -28.51 -11.21 -15.83
C ASN A 710 -27.86 -11.29 -17.23
N TYR A 711 -27.33 -12.44 -17.61
CA TYR A 711 -26.71 -12.64 -18.94
C TYR A 711 -27.72 -12.84 -20.08
N GLY A 712 -29.02 -12.77 -19.77
CA GLY A 712 -30.12 -13.01 -20.69
C GLY A 712 -30.90 -11.73 -20.98
N TYR A 713 -32.17 -11.69 -20.59
CA TYR A 713 -33.09 -10.63 -20.99
C TYR A 713 -32.70 -9.24 -20.47
N ALA A 714 -32.15 -9.11 -19.26
CA ALA A 714 -31.76 -7.79 -18.73
C ALA A 714 -30.60 -7.18 -19.55
N LYS A 715 -29.60 -8.01 -19.89
CA LYS A 715 -28.53 -7.67 -20.81
C LYS A 715 -29.02 -7.34 -22.23
N LEU A 716 -29.95 -8.13 -22.78
CA LEU A 716 -30.52 -7.85 -24.11
C LEU A 716 -31.29 -6.51 -24.12
N ALA A 717 -32.05 -6.21 -23.07
CA ALA A 717 -32.73 -4.92 -22.94
C ALA A 717 -31.74 -3.76 -22.91
N ASN A 718 -30.64 -3.89 -22.17
CA ASN A 718 -29.54 -2.92 -22.15
C ASN A 718 -28.93 -2.71 -23.54
N LEU A 719 -28.66 -3.79 -24.28
CA LEU A 719 -28.15 -3.71 -25.65
C LEU A 719 -29.15 -3.09 -26.63
N TYR A 720 -30.43 -3.44 -26.54
CA TYR A 720 -31.48 -2.81 -27.34
C TYR A 720 -31.53 -1.30 -27.11
N TYR A 721 -31.39 -0.85 -25.86
CA TYR A 721 -31.33 0.58 -25.53
C TYR A 721 -30.16 1.27 -26.23
N PHE A 722 -28.93 0.76 -26.06
CA PHE A 722 -27.74 1.37 -26.67
C PHE A 722 -27.70 1.26 -28.21
N ALA A 723 -28.34 0.23 -28.79
CA ALA A 723 -28.51 0.12 -30.24
C ALA A 723 -29.63 1.03 -30.80
N GLY A 724 -30.37 1.76 -29.95
CA GLY A 724 -31.44 2.67 -30.36
C GLY A 724 -32.74 1.97 -30.78
N ALA A 725 -33.07 0.82 -30.18
CA ALA A 725 -34.36 0.16 -30.36
C ALA A 725 -35.52 1.02 -29.79
N PRO A 726 -36.77 0.79 -30.24
CA PRO A 726 -37.92 1.42 -29.62
C PRO A 726 -38.01 1.11 -28.12
N GLU A 727 -38.41 2.11 -27.33
CA GLU A 727 -38.57 1.97 -25.87
C GLU A 727 -39.49 0.81 -25.49
N SER A 728 -40.52 0.53 -26.31
CA SER A 728 -41.41 -0.63 -26.11
C SER A 728 -40.64 -1.95 -26.13
N THR A 729 -39.66 -2.12 -27.02
CA THR A 729 -38.85 -3.34 -27.12
C THR A 729 -37.92 -3.50 -25.93
N VAL A 730 -37.32 -2.39 -25.47
CA VAL A 730 -36.47 -2.35 -24.26
C VAL A 730 -37.29 -2.75 -23.04
N ASN A 731 -38.45 -2.11 -22.85
CA ASN A 731 -39.35 -2.37 -21.72
C ASN A 731 -39.90 -3.79 -21.76
N GLU A 732 -40.41 -4.28 -22.90
CA GLU A 732 -40.93 -5.66 -23.04
C GLU A 732 -39.87 -6.71 -22.69
N THR A 733 -38.62 -6.49 -23.11
CA THR A 733 -37.51 -7.41 -22.83
C THR A 733 -37.13 -7.37 -21.34
N MET A 734 -37.08 -6.19 -20.74
CA MET A 734 -36.76 -6.04 -19.32
C MET A 734 -37.89 -6.56 -18.41
N ASP A 735 -39.16 -6.32 -18.77
CA ASP A 735 -40.33 -6.82 -18.05
C ASP A 735 -40.33 -8.35 -17.98
N LEU A 736 -39.85 -9.03 -19.02
CA LEU A 736 -39.67 -10.49 -19.00
C LEU A 736 -38.58 -10.92 -18.01
N ALA A 737 -37.47 -10.19 -17.93
CA ALA A 737 -36.41 -10.41 -16.95
C ALA A 737 -36.94 -10.25 -15.51
N VAL A 738 -37.72 -9.20 -15.27
CA VAL A 738 -38.39 -8.91 -13.99
C VAL A 738 -39.41 -9.99 -13.63
N ALA A 739 -40.24 -10.42 -14.59
CA ALA A 739 -41.22 -11.48 -14.38
C ALA A 739 -40.54 -12.79 -13.96
N ILE A 740 -39.42 -13.14 -14.61
CA ILE A 740 -38.61 -14.32 -14.27
C ILE A 740 -38.00 -14.18 -12.85
N ALA A 741 -37.42 -13.02 -12.53
CA ALA A 741 -36.78 -12.75 -11.24
C ALA A 741 -37.76 -12.74 -10.06
N THR A 742 -38.98 -12.27 -10.29
CA THR A 742 -40.03 -12.16 -9.25
C THR A 742 -40.96 -13.36 -9.18
N ASN A 743 -40.78 -14.34 -10.07
CA ASN A 743 -41.66 -15.51 -10.21
C ASN A 743 -43.13 -15.10 -10.51
N ALA A 744 -43.31 -14.13 -11.41
CA ALA A 744 -44.64 -13.66 -11.80
C ALA A 744 -45.40 -14.70 -12.64
N ASP A 745 -46.74 -14.64 -12.64
CA ASP A 745 -47.60 -15.59 -13.36
C ASP A 745 -47.39 -15.57 -14.87
N ASN A 746 -46.93 -14.45 -15.42
CA ASN A 746 -46.62 -14.26 -16.83
C ASN A 746 -45.19 -14.72 -17.21
N ALA A 747 -44.37 -15.18 -16.26
CA ALA A 747 -43.04 -15.71 -16.53
C ALA A 747 -43.09 -17.14 -17.12
N PRO A 748 -42.18 -17.51 -18.05
CA PRO A 748 -42.07 -18.87 -18.53
C PRO A 748 -41.77 -19.86 -17.38
N GLU A 749 -42.52 -20.95 -17.30
CA GLU A 749 -42.45 -21.89 -16.17
C GLU A 749 -41.04 -22.45 -15.95
N ASN A 750 -40.32 -22.74 -17.04
CA ASN A 750 -38.97 -23.28 -17.03
C ASN A 750 -37.89 -22.23 -16.64
N ALA A 751 -38.24 -20.94 -16.58
CA ALA A 751 -37.32 -19.86 -16.27
C ALA A 751 -37.48 -19.29 -14.86
N LYS A 752 -38.63 -19.49 -14.20
CA LYS A 752 -38.96 -18.91 -12.89
C LYS A 752 -37.88 -19.10 -11.83
N VAL A 753 -37.60 -18.04 -11.06
CA VAL A 753 -36.69 -18.03 -9.91
C VAL A 753 -37.50 -17.93 -8.61
N SER A 754 -37.48 -18.94 -7.75
CA SER A 754 -38.39 -19.01 -6.60
C SER A 754 -37.75 -18.88 -5.21
N GLU A 755 -36.42 -18.80 -5.12
CA GLU A 755 -35.71 -18.69 -3.84
C GLU A 755 -35.22 -17.25 -3.58
N PRO A 756 -35.50 -16.65 -2.40
CA PRO A 756 -35.14 -15.25 -2.12
C PRO A 756 -33.68 -14.90 -2.39
N TYR A 757 -32.75 -15.80 -2.13
CA TYR A 757 -31.33 -15.63 -2.43
C TYR A 757 -31.07 -15.38 -3.92
N HIS A 758 -31.70 -16.15 -4.81
CA HIS A 758 -31.54 -16.00 -6.26
C HIS A 758 -32.37 -14.86 -6.83
N GLN A 759 -33.51 -14.55 -6.22
CA GLN A 759 -34.34 -13.40 -6.60
C GLN A 759 -33.63 -12.08 -6.27
N ALA A 760 -33.04 -11.97 -5.08
CA ALA A 760 -32.22 -10.83 -4.69
C ALA A 760 -31.03 -10.64 -5.65
N TYR A 761 -30.36 -11.73 -6.04
CA TYR A 761 -29.31 -11.69 -7.07
C TYR A 761 -29.86 -11.15 -8.39
N ALA A 762 -30.93 -11.74 -8.94
CA ALA A 762 -31.50 -11.33 -10.22
C ALA A 762 -31.91 -9.84 -10.24
N LEU A 763 -32.59 -9.38 -9.19
CA LEU A 763 -33.04 -7.99 -9.04
C LEU A 763 -31.87 -7.00 -8.93
N THR A 764 -30.77 -7.41 -8.26
CA THR A 764 -29.55 -6.60 -8.18
C THR A 764 -28.98 -6.28 -9.58
N TYR A 765 -28.94 -7.27 -10.48
CA TYR A 765 -28.42 -7.04 -11.84
C TYR A 765 -29.43 -6.36 -12.76
N ILE A 766 -30.74 -6.51 -12.52
CA ILE A 766 -31.76 -5.67 -13.17
C ILE A 766 -31.55 -4.20 -12.79
N ALA A 767 -31.36 -3.91 -11.50
CA ALA A 767 -31.05 -2.56 -11.03
C ALA A 767 -29.79 -2.01 -11.72
N ARG A 768 -28.70 -2.78 -11.74
CA ARG A 768 -27.46 -2.44 -12.46
C ARG A 768 -27.72 -2.02 -13.91
N HIS A 769 -28.45 -2.82 -14.67
CA HIS A 769 -28.70 -2.52 -16.09
C HIS A 769 -29.54 -1.25 -16.29
N TYR A 770 -30.50 -0.95 -15.40
CA TYR A 770 -31.22 0.32 -15.43
C TYR A 770 -30.32 1.51 -15.15
N LEU A 771 -29.43 1.40 -14.16
CA LEU A 771 -28.44 2.43 -13.83
C LEU A 771 -27.50 2.70 -15.01
N GLN A 772 -27.02 1.65 -15.68
CA GLN A 772 -26.20 1.75 -16.89
C GLN A 772 -26.93 2.47 -18.04
N MET A 773 -28.26 2.32 -18.16
CA MET A 773 -29.06 3.03 -19.16
C MET A 773 -29.40 4.48 -18.75
N GLY A 774 -28.91 4.96 -17.61
CA GLY A 774 -29.26 6.28 -17.05
C GLY A 774 -30.70 6.36 -16.53
N MET A 775 -31.38 5.22 -16.36
CA MET A 775 -32.75 5.14 -15.83
C MET A 775 -32.73 5.03 -14.30
N THR A 776 -32.21 6.05 -13.63
CA THR A 776 -31.92 6.06 -12.19
C THR A 776 -33.12 5.68 -11.32
N ASP A 777 -34.31 6.24 -11.59
CA ASP A 777 -35.52 5.96 -10.80
C ASP A 777 -35.88 4.46 -10.78
N LYS A 778 -35.81 3.80 -11.96
CA LYS A 778 -36.05 2.36 -12.07
C LYS A 778 -34.91 1.55 -11.44
N GLY A 779 -33.66 2.01 -11.60
CA GLY A 779 -32.51 1.39 -10.95
C GLY A 779 -32.66 1.34 -9.42
N ILE A 780 -33.11 2.45 -8.83
CA ILE A 780 -33.42 2.56 -7.39
C ILE A 780 -34.56 1.61 -7.00
N GLU A 781 -35.67 1.63 -7.74
CA GLU A 781 -36.83 0.76 -7.47
C GLU A 781 -36.42 -0.71 -7.37
N TYR A 782 -35.66 -1.23 -8.34
CA TYR A 782 -35.23 -2.63 -8.33
C TYR A 782 -34.12 -2.93 -7.31
N ALA A 783 -33.30 -1.94 -6.94
CA ALA A 783 -32.34 -2.09 -5.84
C ALA A 783 -33.06 -2.23 -4.49
N GLU A 784 -34.12 -1.45 -4.24
CA GLU A 784 -34.96 -1.56 -3.05
C GLU A 784 -35.71 -2.91 -3.01
N MET A 785 -36.20 -3.39 -4.15
CA MET A 785 -36.78 -4.73 -4.25
C MET A 785 -35.73 -5.82 -3.96
N ALA A 786 -34.51 -5.70 -4.51
CA ALA A 786 -33.44 -6.65 -4.24
C ALA A 786 -33.12 -6.75 -2.74
N LEU A 787 -33.10 -5.60 -2.06
CA LEU A 787 -32.95 -5.51 -0.60
C LEU A 787 -34.09 -6.23 0.13
N GLU A 788 -35.36 -5.99 -0.26
CA GLU A 788 -36.51 -6.66 0.36
C GLU A 788 -36.42 -8.20 0.25
N TYR A 789 -35.96 -8.72 -0.89
CA TYR A 789 -35.74 -10.15 -1.06
C TYR A 789 -34.52 -10.65 -0.28
N ALA A 790 -33.46 -9.85 -0.18
CA ALA A 790 -32.30 -10.20 0.64
C ALA A 790 -32.69 -10.33 2.13
N GLU A 791 -33.57 -9.46 2.63
CA GLU A 791 -34.08 -9.52 4.02
C GLU A 791 -34.90 -10.76 4.33
N LYS A 792 -35.49 -11.41 3.32
CA LYS A 792 -36.26 -12.67 3.45
C LYS A 792 -35.37 -13.93 3.53
N ILE A 793 -34.05 -13.80 3.35
CA ILE A 793 -33.12 -14.93 3.40
C ILE A 793 -32.86 -15.31 4.87
N GLU A 794 -33.22 -16.54 5.26
CA GLU A 794 -33.07 -17.05 6.64
C GLU A 794 -31.62 -17.31 7.02
N ASP A 795 -30.80 -17.80 6.09
CA ASP A 795 -29.38 -18.07 6.31
C ASP A 795 -28.59 -16.76 6.30
N LEU A 796 -27.99 -16.43 7.45
CA LEU A 796 -27.32 -15.16 7.68
C LEU A 796 -26.19 -14.90 6.67
N ALA A 797 -25.33 -15.90 6.43
CA ALA A 797 -24.20 -15.79 5.50
C ALA A 797 -24.67 -15.54 4.06
N ASN A 798 -25.73 -16.21 3.62
CA ASN A 798 -26.31 -15.99 2.29
C ASN A 798 -27.02 -14.64 2.17
N ARG A 799 -27.69 -14.16 3.24
CA ARG A 799 -28.26 -12.82 3.30
C ARG A 799 -27.19 -11.76 3.16
N GLU A 800 -26.12 -11.87 3.95
CA GLU A 800 -24.97 -10.97 3.97
C GLU A 800 -24.30 -10.89 2.61
N LYS A 801 -24.03 -12.05 2.00
CA LYS A 801 -23.45 -12.13 0.66
C LYS A 801 -24.28 -11.36 -0.38
N ARG A 802 -25.62 -11.42 -0.30
CA ARG A 802 -26.49 -10.70 -1.24
C ARG A 802 -26.50 -9.19 -0.99
N LEU A 803 -26.56 -8.76 0.26
CA LEU A 803 -26.49 -7.35 0.64
C LEU A 803 -25.16 -6.71 0.21
N ALA A 804 -24.04 -7.39 0.46
CA ALA A 804 -22.72 -6.95 0.02
C ALA A 804 -22.61 -6.88 -1.51
N THR A 805 -23.18 -7.86 -2.24
CA THR A 805 -23.21 -7.83 -3.71
C THR A 805 -24.00 -6.63 -4.23
N LEU A 806 -25.16 -6.34 -3.63
CA LEU A 806 -25.99 -5.19 -4.01
C LEU A 806 -25.24 -3.88 -3.78
N ALA A 807 -24.64 -3.70 -2.60
CA ALA A 807 -23.91 -2.49 -2.28
C ALA A 807 -22.70 -2.27 -3.18
N THR A 808 -21.92 -3.32 -3.47
CA THR A 808 -20.77 -3.26 -4.39
C THR A 808 -21.21 -2.78 -5.77
N ILE A 809 -22.29 -3.35 -6.31
CA ILE A 809 -22.81 -2.97 -7.63
C ILE A 809 -23.31 -1.52 -7.66
N LEU A 810 -23.97 -1.06 -6.60
CA LEU A 810 -24.39 0.33 -6.51
C LEU A 810 -23.19 1.29 -6.48
N ASN A 811 -22.10 0.88 -5.84
CA ASN A 811 -20.85 1.64 -5.82
C ASN A 811 -20.18 1.68 -7.19
N ASP A 812 -20.01 0.52 -7.83
CA ASP A 812 -19.37 0.37 -9.15
C ASP A 812 -20.05 1.23 -10.23
N GLU A 813 -21.36 1.48 -10.08
CA GLU A 813 -22.14 2.27 -11.04
C GLU A 813 -22.22 3.77 -10.66
N GLY A 814 -21.47 4.23 -9.65
CA GLY A 814 -21.41 5.65 -9.23
C GLY A 814 -22.58 6.11 -8.36
N TYR A 815 -23.34 5.18 -7.78
CA TYR A 815 -24.47 5.46 -6.89
C TYR A 815 -24.12 5.18 -5.42
N SER A 816 -22.91 5.56 -5.00
CA SER A 816 -22.38 5.38 -3.64
C SER A 816 -23.34 5.94 -2.59
N THR A 817 -24.01 7.07 -2.85
CA THR A 817 -25.03 7.66 -1.96
C THR A 817 -26.25 6.75 -1.75
N LEU A 818 -26.62 5.94 -2.75
CA LEU A 818 -27.70 4.95 -2.67
C LEU A 818 -27.24 3.67 -1.96
N ALA A 819 -25.99 3.22 -2.18
CA ALA A 819 -25.36 2.14 -1.40
C ALA A 819 -25.28 2.49 0.10
N VAL A 820 -25.06 3.77 0.38
CA VAL A 820 -25.02 4.43 1.69
C VAL A 820 -26.43 4.73 2.25
N SER A 821 -27.48 4.61 1.43
CA SER A 821 -28.85 4.81 1.91
C SER A 821 -29.18 3.75 2.96
N THR A 822 -29.82 4.22 4.03
CA THR A 822 -29.63 3.75 5.40
C THR A 822 -29.81 2.24 5.59
N LYS A 823 -30.61 1.54 4.79
CA LYS A 823 -30.96 0.13 5.04
C LYS A 823 -29.87 -0.91 4.73
N VAL A 824 -28.99 -0.69 3.73
CA VAL A 824 -27.91 -1.65 3.42
C VAL A 824 -26.77 -1.51 4.43
N THR A 825 -26.44 -0.27 4.78
CA THR A 825 -25.48 0.05 5.85
C THR A 825 -26.01 -0.37 7.22
N ASP A 826 -27.29 -0.09 7.55
CA ASP A 826 -27.91 -0.49 8.81
C ASP A 826 -27.99 -2.01 8.95
N ALA A 827 -28.26 -2.74 7.85
CA ALA A 827 -28.23 -4.19 7.86
C ALA A 827 -26.82 -4.73 8.15
N ILE A 828 -25.78 -4.21 7.48
CA ILE A 828 -24.39 -4.65 7.70
C ILE A 828 -23.88 -4.23 9.08
N TYR A 829 -24.26 -3.04 9.55
CA TYR A 829 -23.96 -2.54 10.89
C TYR A 829 -24.65 -3.36 12.00
N ALA A 830 -25.94 -3.67 11.84
CA ALA A 830 -26.69 -4.54 12.77
C ALA A 830 -26.14 -5.98 12.80
N LEU A 831 -25.51 -6.42 11.71
CA LEU A 831 -24.89 -7.73 11.59
C LEU A 831 -23.51 -7.76 12.26
N ALA A 832 -22.63 -6.77 12.00
CA ALA A 832 -21.33 -6.64 12.67
C ALA A 832 -21.46 -6.52 14.20
N THR A 833 -22.51 -5.83 14.67
CA THR A 833 -22.83 -5.69 16.09
C THR A 833 -23.65 -6.88 16.64
N GLY A 834 -24.44 -7.56 15.81
CA GLY A 834 -25.24 -8.73 16.16
C GLY A 834 -24.44 -10.03 16.34
N THR A 835 -23.36 -10.23 15.57
CA THR A 835 -22.38 -11.32 15.79
C THR A 835 -21.71 -11.24 17.16
N ALA A 836 -21.66 -10.05 17.77
CA ALA A 836 -21.15 -9.85 19.13
C ALA A 836 -22.21 -10.17 20.22
N MET A 837 -23.50 -10.32 19.87
CA MET A 837 -24.59 -10.26 20.86
C MET A 837 -25.50 -11.52 20.93
N VAL A 838 -25.26 -12.57 20.13
CA VAL A 838 -25.98 -13.86 20.27
C VAL A 838 -25.00 -15.02 20.51
N VAL A 839 -24.28 -14.95 21.63
CA VAL A 839 -23.75 -16.16 22.28
C VAL A 839 -24.68 -16.46 23.44
N SER A 840 -25.79 -17.15 23.15
CA SER A 840 -26.48 -17.90 24.19
C SER A 840 -25.84 -19.29 24.27
N ASP A 841 -25.54 -19.73 25.49
CA ASP A 841 -24.71 -20.90 25.86
C ASP A 841 -25.08 -22.24 25.19
N SER A 842 -26.16 -22.33 24.40
CA SER A 842 -26.62 -23.58 23.79
C SER A 842 -26.35 -23.73 22.29
N ALA A 843 -25.72 -22.75 21.61
CA ALA A 843 -25.42 -22.81 20.17
C ALA A 843 -23.93 -22.70 19.81
N GLN A 844 -23.04 -22.75 20.81
CA GLN A 844 -21.62 -22.41 20.67
C GLN A 844 -20.81 -23.44 19.84
N GLU A 845 -21.17 -24.72 19.88
CA GLU A 845 -20.43 -25.77 19.14
C GLU A 845 -20.76 -25.82 17.63
N ASP A 846 -22.00 -25.52 17.24
CA ASP A 846 -22.42 -25.60 15.83
C ASP A 846 -22.07 -24.32 15.04
N TYR A 847 -21.99 -23.17 15.73
CA TYR A 847 -21.65 -21.88 15.13
C TYR A 847 -20.15 -21.68 14.95
N VAL A 848 -19.32 -22.11 15.92
CA VAL A 848 -17.85 -22.08 15.79
C VAL A 848 -17.40 -23.07 14.71
N ALA A 849 -17.98 -24.27 14.65
CA ALA A 849 -17.69 -25.24 13.59
C ALA A 849 -18.16 -24.75 12.19
N ARG A 850 -19.29 -24.02 12.10
CA ARG A 850 -19.72 -23.40 10.83
C ARG A 850 -18.86 -22.20 10.41
N ALA A 851 -18.40 -21.39 11.37
CA ALA A 851 -17.50 -20.26 11.10
C ALA A 851 -16.10 -20.71 10.66
N GLU A 852 -15.60 -21.83 11.19
CA GLU A 852 -14.37 -22.47 10.72
C GLU A 852 -14.53 -23.11 9.32
N ILE A 853 -15.69 -23.66 8.98
CA ILE A 853 -15.96 -24.34 7.70
C ILE A 853 -16.36 -23.35 6.56
N LEU A 854 -16.97 -22.21 6.88
CA LEU A 854 -17.24 -21.10 5.95
C LEU A 854 -16.09 -20.06 5.92
N GLY A 855 -14.95 -20.41 6.53
CA GLY A 855 -13.80 -19.58 6.87
C GLY A 855 -13.10 -18.88 5.70
N GLY A 856 -12.50 -17.73 6.02
CA GLY A 856 -11.65 -16.92 5.15
C GLY A 856 -12.41 -16.03 4.17
N SER A 857 -13.22 -16.61 3.28
CA SER A 857 -13.81 -15.87 2.16
C SER A 857 -14.90 -14.88 2.59
N TYR A 858 -15.71 -15.24 3.59
CA TYR A 858 -16.78 -14.38 4.11
C TYR A 858 -16.22 -13.15 4.83
N ASN A 859 -15.31 -13.36 5.78
CA ASN A 859 -14.60 -12.31 6.49
C ASN A 859 -13.83 -11.41 5.53
N SER A 860 -13.11 -11.97 4.55
CA SER A 860 -12.40 -11.16 3.53
C SER A 860 -13.33 -10.27 2.71
N SER A 861 -14.55 -10.75 2.39
CA SER A 861 -15.55 -9.96 1.67
C SER A 861 -16.12 -8.83 2.52
N LEU A 862 -16.39 -9.08 3.82
CA LEU A 862 -16.85 -8.06 4.76
C LEU A 862 -15.78 -7.01 5.06
N HIS A 863 -14.52 -7.45 5.15
CA HIS A 863 -13.33 -6.60 5.27
C HIS A 863 -13.19 -5.65 4.08
N ALA A 864 -13.19 -6.19 2.85
CA ALA A 864 -13.08 -5.38 1.63
C ALA A 864 -14.24 -4.37 1.55
N PHE A 865 -15.45 -4.81 1.87
CA PHE A 865 -16.62 -3.94 1.82
C PHE A 865 -16.64 -2.85 2.90
N THR A 866 -16.25 -3.16 4.14
CA THR A 866 -16.25 -2.18 5.23
C THR A 866 -15.13 -1.15 5.06
N SER A 867 -13.98 -1.58 4.50
CA SER A 867 -12.89 -0.68 4.12
C SER A 867 -13.30 0.24 2.96
N ASN A 868 -13.94 -0.31 1.93
CA ASN A 868 -14.51 0.50 0.84
C ASN A 868 -15.62 1.44 1.35
N LEU A 869 -16.43 1.05 2.32
CA LEU A 869 -17.41 1.95 2.92
C LEU A 869 -16.76 3.12 3.64
N ALA A 870 -15.71 2.87 4.44
CA ALA A 870 -14.98 3.95 5.10
C ALA A 870 -14.44 4.93 4.07
N TYR A 871 -13.80 4.42 3.01
CA TYR A 871 -13.33 5.21 1.86
C TYR A 871 -14.46 5.99 1.17
N ASN A 872 -15.52 5.33 0.73
CA ASN A 872 -16.66 5.98 0.07
C ASN A 872 -17.37 6.99 0.98
N TYR A 873 -17.37 6.79 2.30
CA TYR A 873 -17.93 7.75 3.25
C TYR A 873 -17.06 8.99 3.42
N VAL A 874 -15.74 8.85 3.28
CA VAL A 874 -14.81 9.97 3.15
C VAL A 874 -15.07 10.70 1.83
N GLU A 875 -15.16 9.98 0.69
CA GLU A 875 -15.47 10.56 -0.62
C GLU A 875 -16.74 11.44 -0.63
N VAL A 876 -17.83 10.99 0.01
CA VAL A 876 -19.08 11.77 0.08
C VAL A 876 -19.13 12.78 1.23
N ASN A 877 -17.97 13.11 1.82
CA ASN A 877 -17.79 14.01 2.96
C ASN A 877 -18.75 13.70 4.13
N ASN A 878 -18.76 12.45 4.58
CA ASN A 878 -19.56 11.97 5.70
C ASN A 878 -18.69 11.28 6.77
N PRO A 879 -17.82 12.05 7.45
CA PRO A 879 -16.82 11.50 8.38
C PRO A 879 -17.46 10.72 9.54
N ALA A 880 -18.66 11.11 9.98
CA ALA A 880 -19.39 10.39 11.03
C ALA A 880 -19.76 8.95 10.62
N LYS A 881 -20.10 8.73 9.34
CA LYS A 881 -20.42 7.39 8.85
C LYS A 881 -19.17 6.59 8.50
N ALA A 882 -18.13 7.24 7.98
CA ALA A 882 -16.81 6.62 7.82
C ALA A 882 -16.29 6.12 9.18
N GLN A 883 -16.39 6.95 10.23
CA GLN A 883 -16.07 6.55 11.60
C GLN A 883 -16.85 5.33 12.06
N ASN A 884 -18.15 5.28 11.77
CA ASN A 884 -18.99 4.13 12.14
C ASN A 884 -18.59 2.86 11.38
N ALA A 885 -18.17 2.97 10.12
CA ALA A 885 -17.64 1.84 9.36
C ALA A 885 -16.33 1.32 9.96
N VAL A 886 -15.40 2.22 10.32
CA VAL A 886 -14.16 1.87 11.03
C VAL A 886 -14.45 1.20 12.38
N ASN A 887 -15.40 1.74 13.15
CA ASN A 887 -15.82 1.15 14.43
C ASN A 887 -16.43 -0.26 14.25
N ALA A 888 -17.20 -0.49 13.18
CA ALA A 888 -17.73 -1.80 12.87
C ALA A 888 -16.61 -2.80 12.52
N LEU A 889 -15.61 -2.37 11.76
CA LEU A 889 -14.44 -3.18 11.40
C LEU A 889 -13.65 -3.61 12.65
N ILE A 890 -13.49 -2.72 13.65
CA ILE A 890 -12.89 -3.03 14.95
C ILE A 890 -13.67 -4.14 15.67
N GLY A 891 -15.00 -4.04 15.69
CA GLY A 891 -15.88 -5.05 16.28
C GLY A 891 -15.75 -6.42 15.61
N VAL A 892 -15.65 -6.46 14.28
CA VAL A 892 -15.44 -7.70 13.52
C VAL A 892 -14.06 -8.28 13.83
N ALA A 893 -13.01 -7.46 13.79
CA ALA A 893 -11.63 -7.88 14.03
C ALA A 893 -11.45 -8.55 15.41
N GLY A 894 -12.07 -7.98 16.45
CA GLY A 894 -12.01 -8.52 17.81
C GLY A 894 -12.62 -9.92 17.99
N ASN A 895 -13.48 -10.36 17.05
CA ASN A 895 -14.14 -11.67 17.10
C ASN A 895 -13.44 -12.75 16.26
N ILE A 896 -12.37 -12.41 15.53
CA ILE A 896 -11.64 -13.37 14.70
C ILE A 896 -10.68 -14.20 15.57
N ALA A 897 -10.90 -15.51 15.60
CA ALA A 897 -10.09 -16.45 16.37
C ALA A 897 -8.67 -16.63 15.79
N ASN A 898 -8.55 -16.75 14.47
CA ASN A 898 -7.26 -16.88 13.78
C ASN A 898 -6.47 -15.55 13.87
N GLU A 899 -5.25 -15.62 14.36
CA GLU A 899 -4.42 -14.44 14.62
C GLU A 899 -3.95 -13.74 13.33
N ASP A 900 -3.54 -14.48 12.30
CA ASP A 900 -3.10 -13.91 11.02
C ASP A 900 -4.24 -13.18 10.30
N ASP A 901 -5.44 -13.75 10.30
CA ASP A 901 -6.62 -13.10 9.72
C ASP A 901 -7.06 -11.90 10.55
N ARG A 902 -6.98 -11.97 11.88
CA ARG A 902 -7.25 -10.83 12.76
C ARG A 902 -6.29 -9.67 12.49
N ILE A 903 -5.01 -9.96 12.26
CA ILE A 903 -3.99 -8.96 11.93
C ILE A 903 -4.30 -8.26 10.59
N LYS A 904 -4.76 -8.99 9.56
CA LYS A 904 -5.21 -8.37 8.29
C LYS A 904 -6.34 -7.36 8.51
N PHE A 905 -7.27 -7.66 9.40
CA PHE A 905 -8.35 -6.74 9.75
C PHE A 905 -7.86 -5.53 10.53
N TYR A 906 -6.95 -5.72 11.50
CA TYR A 906 -6.33 -4.61 12.23
C TYR A 906 -5.57 -3.67 11.29
N LYS A 907 -4.88 -4.20 10.27
CA LYS A 907 -4.25 -3.38 9.22
C LYS A 907 -5.26 -2.50 8.48
N ALA A 908 -6.45 -3.00 8.15
CA ALA A 908 -7.49 -2.15 7.54
C ALA A 908 -8.14 -1.17 8.51
N VAL A 909 -8.19 -1.45 9.81
CA VAL A 909 -8.59 -0.44 10.80
C VAL A 909 -7.59 0.71 10.82
N VAL A 910 -6.29 0.40 10.81
CA VAL A 910 -5.22 1.40 10.72
C VAL A 910 -5.38 2.24 9.45
N TYR A 911 -5.61 1.58 8.31
CA TYR A 911 -5.88 2.26 7.04
C TYR A 911 -7.15 3.14 7.10
N GLY A 912 -8.25 2.64 7.66
CA GLY A 912 -9.50 3.41 7.81
C GLY A 912 -9.37 4.62 8.74
N TYR A 913 -8.56 4.54 9.80
CA TYR A 913 -8.23 5.70 10.60
C TYR A 913 -7.34 6.71 9.85
N ALA A 914 -6.41 6.23 9.03
CA ALA A 914 -5.59 7.11 8.20
C ALA A 914 -6.45 7.88 7.17
N LEU A 915 -7.40 7.21 6.50
CA LEU A 915 -8.36 7.85 5.59
C LEU A 915 -9.23 8.91 6.27
N LEU A 916 -9.46 8.77 7.58
CA LEU A 916 -10.22 9.73 8.39
C LEU A 916 -9.37 10.89 8.93
N ASN A 917 -8.11 11.02 8.52
CA ASN A 917 -7.13 11.94 9.12
C ASN A 917 -6.90 11.72 10.63
N GLN A 918 -7.21 10.52 11.14
CA GLN A 918 -7.10 10.19 12.56
C GLN A 918 -5.77 9.49 12.86
N VAL A 919 -4.67 10.14 12.49
CA VAL A 919 -3.32 9.57 12.51
C VAL A 919 -2.92 9.04 13.88
N GLU A 920 -3.22 9.79 14.94
CA GLU A 920 -2.93 9.38 16.32
C GLU A 920 -3.77 8.17 16.77
N LEU A 921 -5.01 8.04 16.27
CA LEU A 921 -5.84 6.86 16.53
C LEU A 921 -5.33 5.66 15.73
N ALA A 922 -4.93 5.85 14.46
CA ALA A 922 -4.31 4.82 13.64
C ALA A 922 -3.03 4.27 14.30
N LYS A 923 -2.14 5.17 14.73
CA LYS A 923 -0.89 4.87 15.43
C LYS A 923 -1.14 4.15 16.75
N SER A 924 -2.01 4.69 17.60
CA SER A 924 -2.32 4.07 18.90
C SER A 924 -2.99 2.70 18.74
N PHE A 925 -3.86 2.53 17.74
CA PHE A 925 -4.49 1.27 17.42
C PHE A 925 -3.47 0.23 16.95
N ALA A 926 -2.58 0.60 16.03
CA ALA A 926 -1.51 -0.27 15.54
C ALA A 926 -0.60 -0.75 16.69
N VAL A 927 -0.13 0.19 17.52
CA VAL A 927 0.76 -0.10 18.67
C VAL A 927 0.08 -0.99 19.71
N THR A 928 -1.21 -0.79 19.95
CA THR A 928 -1.94 -1.50 21.01
C THR A 928 -2.38 -2.91 20.58
N ASN A 929 -2.82 -3.08 19.33
CA ASN A 929 -3.50 -4.30 18.89
C ASN A 929 -2.63 -5.26 18.06
N ILE A 930 -1.46 -4.82 17.59
CA ILE A 930 -0.53 -5.64 16.79
C ILE A 930 0.74 -5.90 17.63
N PRO A 931 0.91 -7.09 18.23
CA PRO A 931 1.99 -7.33 19.20
C PRO A 931 3.39 -7.25 18.58
N LYS A 932 4.24 -6.32 19.09
CA LYS A 932 5.67 -6.22 18.73
C LYS A 932 6.44 -7.54 18.95
N ALA A 933 6.10 -8.29 20.00
CA ALA A 933 6.87 -9.45 20.44
C ALA A 933 6.59 -10.77 19.69
N VAL A 934 5.51 -10.85 18.90
CA VAL A 934 5.06 -12.13 18.30
C VAL A 934 5.36 -12.17 16.80
N HIS A 935 5.27 -11.05 16.07
CA HIS A 935 5.61 -10.96 14.65
C HIS A 935 6.06 -9.55 14.27
N ASN A 936 7.34 -9.22 14.47
CA ASN A 936 7.93 -7.91 14.13
C ASN A 936 7.54 -7.45 12.70
N ALA A 937 7.55 -8.35 11.72
CA ALA A 937 7.18 -8.05 10.34
C ALA A 937 5.76 -7.45 10.19
N HIS A 938 4.76 -7.91 10.95
CA HIS A 938 3.38 -7.41 10.81
C HIS A 938 3.15 -6.05 11.45
N TYR A 939 3.83 -5.77 12.56
CA TYR A 939 3.85 -4.44 13.14
C TYR A 939 4.54 -3.46 12.19
N LEU A 940 5.68 -3.85 11.64
CA LEU A 940 6.41 -3.08 10.64
C LEU A 940 5.59 -2.82 9.37
N ASP A 941 4.91 -3.84 8.82
CA ASP A 941 3.97 -3.69 7.69
C ASP A 941 2.85 -2.67 8.00
N SER A 942 2.37 -2.60 9.25
CA SER A 942 1.33 -1.64 9.63
C SER A 942 1.84 -0.20 9.68
N LEU A 943 3.11 0.00 10.02
CA LEU A 943 3.75 1.31 9.94
C LEU A 943 3.97 1.72 8.48
N VAL A 944 4.30 0.76 7.59
CA VAL A 944 4.33 0.99 6.14
C VAL A 944 2.94 1.40 5.65
N ILE A 945 1.88 0.63 5.96
CA ILE A 945 0.50 0.95 5.55
C ILE A 945 0.08 2.33 6.03
N LEU A 946 0.38 2.68 7.28
CA LEU A 946 0.07 4.01 7.83
C LEU A 946 0.84 5.10 7.10
N SER A 947 2.12 4.89 6.82
CA SER A 947 2.99 5.85 6.12
C SER A 947 2.55 6.03 4.66
N THR A 948 2.22 4.95 3.96
CA THR A 948 1.67 5.00 2.60
C THR A 948 0.29 5.66 2.56
N ALA A 949 -0.58 5.38 3.54
CA ALA A 949 -1.89 6.02 3.59
C ALA A 949 -1.80 7.53 3.87
N LEU A 950 -0.82 7.96 4.67
CA LEU A 950 -0.52 9.38 4.84
C LEU A 950 0.08 9.97 3.56
N ALA A 951 1.01 9.27 2.91
CA ALA A 951 1.57 9.68 1.63
C ALA A 951 0.53 9.88 0.52
N ASP A 952 -0.56 9.10 0.56
CA ASP A 952 -1.69 9.19 -0.36
C ASP A 952 -2.84 10.05 0.15
N TYR A 953 -2.66 10.80 1.24
CA TYR A 953 -3.70 11.63 1.82
C TYR A 953 -4.15 12.73 0.84
N ASP A 954 -5.47 12.86 0.70
CA ASP A 954 -6.12 13.85 -0.14
C ASP A 954 -7.40 14.35 0.56
N ALA A 955 -7.37 15.60 1.03
CA ALA A 955 -8.51 16.26 1.65
C ALA A 955 -9.64 16.60 0.66
N PHE A 956 -9.37 16.61 -0.65
CA PHE A 956 -10.31 17.03 -1.69
C PHE A 956 -10.38 16.07 -2.87
N GLU A 957 -10.78 14.81 -2.65
CA GLU A 957 -10.86 13.77 -3.69
C GLU A 957 -11.70 14.12 -4.95
N THR A 958 -12.59 15.12 -4.89
CA THR A 958 -13.33 15.61 -6.08
C THR A 958 -12.60 16.68 -6.89
N CYS A 959 -11.41 17.10 -6.44
CA CYS A 959 -10.57 18.14 -7.01
C CYS A 959 -9.16 17.58 -7.23
N GLU A 960 -8.80 17.29 -8.48
CA GLU A 960 -7.49 16.74 -8.86
C GLU A 960 -6.30 17.70 -8.68
N VAL A 961 -6.50 18.87 -8.05
CA VAL A 961 -5.48 19.92 -7.93
C VAL A 961 -5.37 20.51 -6.53
N ALA A 962 -5.95 19.88 -5.51
CA ALA A 962 -5.76 20.28 -4.12
C ALA A 962 -5.89 19.07 -3.20
N THR A 963 -5.02 18.98 -2.21
CA THR A 963 -4.92 17.77 -1.35
C THR A 963 -4.84 18.06 0.15
N VAL A 964 -4.65 19.31 0.58
CA VAL A 964 -4.37 19.66 1.99
C VAL A 964 -5.36 20.70 2.52
N ASP A 965 -5.98 20.37 3.66
CA ASP A 965 -6.88 21.20 4.47
C ASP A 965 -6.50 21.00 5.94
N PHE A 966 -5.60 21.86 6.44
CA PHE A 966 -4.93 21.65 7.73
C PHE A 966 -5.84 21.92 8.93
N ASP A 967 -6.74 22.89 8.83
CA ASP A 967 -7.68 23.25 9.90
C ASP A 967 -9.07 22.60 9.75
N GLU A 968 -9.28 21.86 8.65
CA GLU A 968 -10.50 21.14 8.30
C GLU A 968 -11.72 22.06 8.05
N ASP A 969 -11.50 23.28 7.56
CA ASP A 969 -12.56 24.24 7.27
C ASP A 969 -13.23 24.05 5.88
N GLY A 970 -12.68 23.15 5.06
CA GLY A 970 -13.15 22.83 3.73
C GLY A 970 -12.58 23.72 2.62
N LYS A 971 -11.55 24.53 2.91
CA LYS A 971 -10.80 25.30 1.92
C LYS A 971 -9.39 24.73 1.77
N PRO A 972 -8.87 24.60 0.53
CA PRO A 972 -7.53 24.10 0.33
C PRO A 972 -6.48 25.12 0.75
N ASP A 973 -5.53 24.70 1.58
CA ASP A 973 -4.38 25.53 1.98
C ASP A 973 -3.54 25.94 0.78
N PHE A 974 -3.39 25.04 -0.19
CA PHE A 974 -2.70 25.24 -1.44
C PHE A 974 -3.20 24.27 -2.51
N TYR A 975 -2.98 24.65 -3.77
CA TYR A 975 -3.11 23.78 -4.94
C TYR A 975 -1.83 22.98 -5.18
N ASP A 976 -2.02 21.82 -5.80
CA ASP A 976 -0.95 20.87 -6.13
C ASP A 976 0.03 21.47 -7.14
N TYR A 977 1.25 20.91 -7.16
CA TYR A 977 2.31 21.37 -8.04
C TYR A 977 1.92 21.27 -9.52
N GLY A 978 2.18 22.33 -10.29
CA GLY A 978 1.88 22.38 -11.72
C GLY A 978 0.39 22.55 -12.06
N ALA A 979 -0.50 22.75 -11.07
CA ALA A 979 -1.92 22.98 -11.31
C ALA A 979 -2.16 24.19 -12.23
N THR A 980 -2.85 23.97 -13.35
CA THR A 980 -3.18 25.04 -14.29
C THR A 980 -4.38 25.85 -13.82
N ASN A 981 -4.48 27.11 -14.25
CA ASN A 981 -5.63 27.98 -13.95
C ASN A 981 -6.97 27.36 -14.39
N ASP A 982 -6.99 26.59 -15.47
CA ASP A 982 -8.21 25.94 -15.96
C ASP A 982 -8.62 24.77 -15.05
N GLN A 983 -7.67 24.00 -14.52
CA GLN A 983 -7.94 22.94 -13.55
C GLN A 983 -8.41 23.51 -12.20
N ILE A 984 -7.75 24.56 -11.71
CA ILE A 984 -8.17 25.28 -10.49
C ILE A 984 -9.59 25.84 -10.65
N ALA A 985 -9.89 26.44 -11.80
CA ALA A 985 -11.24 26.96 -12.08
C ALA A 985 -12.30 25.85 -12.19
N ALA A 986 -11.93 24.67 -12.71
CA ALA A 986 -12.81 23.50 -12.80
C ALA A 986 -13.09 22.88 -11.43
N CYS A 987 -12.11 22.90 -10.52
CA CYS A 987 -12.23 22.45 -9.15
C CYS A 987 -13.20 23.30 -8.33
N GLY A 988 -13.25 24.61 -8.58
CA GLY A 988 -14.22 25.52 -7.93
C GLY A 988 -13.98 25.79 -6.44
N LEU A 989 -12.94 25.21 -5.85
CA LEU A 989 -12.46 25.51 -4.51
C LEU A 989 -11.68 26.83 -4.50
N THR A 990 -11.74 27.54 -3.38
CA THR A 990 -11.01 28.79 -3.17
C THR A 990 -9.93 28.54 -2.14
N LEU A 991 -8.69 28.93 -2.46
CA LEU A 991 -7.54 28.86 -1.57
C LEU A 991 -7.89 29.44 -0.19
N ASP A 992 -7.48 28.76 0.86
CA ASP A 992 -7.60 29.27 2.21
C ASP A 992 -6.59 30.39 2.44
N ASP A 993 -6.95 31.38 3.25
CA ASP A 993 -6.09 32.51 3.59
C ASP A 993 -5.68 32.54 5.07
N ASP A 994 -6.10 31.56 5.86
CA ASP A 994 -5.90 31.41 7.31
C ASP A 994 -5.70 29.91 7.63
N SER A 995 -4.60 29.34 7.13
CA SER A 995 -4.39 27.89 7.01
C SER A 995 -4.40 27.09 8.32
N ASP A 996 -4.32 27.74 9.48
CA ASP A 996 -4.45 27.09 10.79
C ASP A 996 -5.71 27.49 11.57
N GLY A 997 -6.56 28.32 10.98
CA GLY A 997 -7.84 28.76 11.53
C GLY A 997 -7.71 29.59 12.82
N ASP A 998 -6.55 30.21 13.07
CA ASP A 998 -6.33 31.01 14.27
C ASP A 998 -6.91 32.44 14.17
N GLY A 999 -7.32 32.85 12.96
CA GLY A 999 -7.91 34.14 12.65
C GLY A 999 -6.91 35.18 12.12
N VAL A 1000 -5.65 34.79 11.86
CA VAL A 1000 -4.60 35.64 11.30
C VAL A 1000 -4.25 35.16 9.89
N ILE A 1001 -4.54 35.98 8.89
CA ILE A 1001 -4.27 35.57 7.50
C ILE A 1001 -2.78 35.25 7.26
N ASP A 1002 -2.48 34.20 6.49
CA ASP A 1002 -1.14 33.63 6.28
C ASP A 1002 -0.10 34.67 5.84
N SER A 1003 -0.55 35.67 5.06
CA SER A 1003 0.30 36.77 4.59
C SER A 1003 0.78 37.75 5.67
N ASN A 1004 0.19 37.65 6.86
CA ASN A 1004 0.60 38.37 8.07
C ASN A 1004 0.93 37.43 9.22
N ASP A 1005 0.66 36.13 9.08
CA ASP A 1005 0.97 35.16 10.09
C ASP A 1005 2.42 34.68 9.98
N LEU A 1006 3.09 34.68 11.13
CA LEU A 1006 4.45 34.15 11.25
C LEU A 1006 4.43 32.65 11.56
N THR A 1007 3.28 32.07 11.89
CA THR A 1007 3.11 30.65 12.21
C THR A 1007 1.95 30.00 11.44
N PRO A 1008 1.87 30.11 10.09
CA PRO A 1008 0.67 29.84 9.26
C PRO A 1008 0.13 28.40 9.25
N PHE A 1009 0.73 27.50 10.03
CA PHE A 1009 0.29 26.11 10.22
C PHE A 1009 0.35 25.75 11.71
N TYR A 1010 0.07 26.69 12.62
CA TYR A 1010 0.11 26.49 14.06
C TYR A 1010 -0.83 27.45 14.82
N ALA A 1011 -2.01 26.93 15.17
CA ALA A 1011 -3.05 27.61 15.94
C ALA A 1011 -2.72 27.85 17.44
N GLY A 1012 -1.49 28.25 17.75
CA GLY A 1012 -1.05 28.61 19.09
C GLY A 1012 -1.38 30.06 19.40
N SER A 1013 -2.48 30.28 20.13
CA SER A 1013 -2.91 31.60 20.59
C SER A 1013 -1.76 32.47 21.13
N TYR A 1014 -1.41 33.55 20.43
CA TYR A 1014 -0.50 34.62 20.90
C TYR A 1014 -1.10 35.52 21.98
#